data_AF-A0A7X3K8W0-F1
#
_entry.id   AF-A0A7X3K8W0-F1
#
_cell.length_a   1.000
_cell.length_b   1.000
_cell.length_c   1.000
_cell.angle_alpha   90.00
_cell.angle_beta   90.00
_cell.angle_gamma   90.00
#
_symmetry.space_group_name_H-M   'P 1'
#
loop_
_entity.id
_entity.type
_entity.pdbx_description
1 polymer ?
#
loop_
_entity_poly.entity_id
_entity_poly.type
_entity_poly.pdbx_seq_one_letter_code
_entity_poly.pdbx_strand_id
1 'polypeptide(L)'
;MKPHTALPTLTLLATLAASAHAAPLAGLDANGHLLPVAAATASFSYAPIAHGVQVRVGGVTKNVIFYGPATVRVNTTLGENFWRHPSIVVTHAPAAVAFTTRDGADSLTLESKLLRIVIDKSTGAITFQDAQGKVYTQEKRSAPQTLKKIELAGAPTYEARNTFTLKPGEGIYGFGFVGEGDINRRNKDLLLVQTNIGIIIPVMMSTERYGILWDTYSKMRFTDNAEGASLWAESAPGGVDYYFMAGATLDDVVAGYRDLTGAAPMVPKQAFGLFMSKERYQTQDRLVEVARTFRKEQFPLDYIVQDWQYWGSDKDGTWSGMTWNRERFPDPKGMTKAIHDMHMKLMVSIWPSIGNDTALAHELDQHKLRFEPLHWISKKARIYDAYSPEGRKIYFKHVKQGLLDVGVDALWMDGTEVEVGTAAHNAADNERDIKGLGNNAMGDFARYLNPYSLMTTLGTYEGQRATSNQRVFTLTRSAWAGAQRTAAASWSGDTRASWKTLLEQINGGVNVTITGNPYWTQDTAGFFIGGGFPGGEKNASYRELYARWLQYAAFNPLMRIHGTDIEREPYLFKQSDPEMYKALYDAVRLRYRLLPYTYSLAGKVTRDGYTLMRALPMDFPDDPRVRDINDAFQFGPSFLVHPVTRQMYRFQPPPPATIPATALRTPDGKPGLAGQYFAGTNFETPHGKTVDATIDFQWPGPPLADMPAGLASLDNFSARWTGAVVAPEDGEYELGAEGDDGYRLIVDGKPAVEDWKNGGKRYAGTKVVLKKGQSLPITLEYYNATSERSLRLAWRTPSQLAAQAQTSGKPDTTMQTYLPAGTDWYDFWTHERFKGGTTVARDVPLDVFPLYVRAGAIVPMGPVVQYATERPDAPYEIRVYPGADGKFTVYEDDNETYDYEKGKYATYDLAWNDAARTLTIGARKGTFKGLVGTRKLNVVVVGRDNATAIEPAGATKSVTYAGKPLSIKF
;
A
#
# COMPACT_ATOMS: atom_id res chain seq x y z
N MET A 1 -21.70 58.00 61.16
CA MET A 1 -21.02 59.30 60.97
C MET A 1 -21.19 59.73 59.51
N LYS A 2 -21.81 60.90 59.31
CA LYS A 2 -21.82 61.71 58.05
C LYS A 2 -20.44 62.39 57.85
N PRO A 3 -20.12 63.18 56.77
CA PRO A 3 -21.00 63.80 55.73
C PRO A 3 -20.46 63.81 54.26
N HIS A 4 -21.36 63.94 53.24
CA HIS A 4 -21.60 65.07 52.28
C HIS A 4 -20.46 65.36 51.26
N THR A 5 -20.67 65.57 49.94
CA THR A 5 -21.42 66.63 49.20
C THR A 5 -21.41 66.30 47.68
N ALA A 6 -22.53 66.33 46.93
CA ALA A 6 -23.11 67.42 46.11
C ALA A 6 -22.87 67.29 44.56
N LEU A 7 -23.97 67.53 43.81
CA LEU A 7 -24.22 67.60 42.34
C LEU A 7 -23.33 68.62 41.56
N PRO A 8 -23.27 68.72 40.19
CA PRO A 8 -24.40 68.62 39.23
C PRO A 8 -24.15 68.10 37.78
N THR A 9 -25.25 68.08 37.02
CA THR A 9 -25.50 67.89 35.57
C THR A 9 -24.49 68.48 34.58
N LEU A 10 -24.20 67.75 33.49
CA LEU A 10 -24.23 68.29 32.13
C LEU A 10 -24.49 67.19 31.07
N THR A 11 -25.53 67.40 30.28
CA THR A 11 -25.89 66.63 29.09
C THR A 11 -24.94 66.97 27.95
N LEU A 12 -24.34 65.98 27.28
CA LEU A 12 -23.87 66.13 25.91
C LEU A 12 -24.24 64.88 25.11
N LEU A 13 -25.09 65.07 24.10
CA LEU A 13 -25.37 64.07 23.09
C LEU A 13 -24.08 63.73 22.33
N ALA A 14 -23.74 62.45 22.27
CA ALA A 14 -23.01 61.88 21.15
C ALA A 14 -23.69 60.55 20.79
N THR A 15 -24.36 60.58 19.65
CA THR A 15 -24.95 59.45 18.93
C THR A 15 -23.90 58.38 18.66
N LEU A 16 -23.79 57.38 19.53
CA LEU A 16 -23.28 56.07 19.16
C LEU A 16 -24.48 55.26 18.68
N ALA A 17 -24.73 55.34 17.37
CA ALA A 17 -25.48 54.32 16.68
C ALA A 17 -24.75 52.99 16.95
N ALA A 18 -25.28 52.21 17.88
CA ALA A 18 -24.97 50.81 17.99
C ALA A 18 -25.42 50.18 16.66
N SER A 19 -24.49 50.06 15.71
CA SER A 19 -24.63 49.09 14.65
C SER A 19 -24.63 47.74 15.34
N ALA A 20 -25.85 47.23 15.60
CA ALA A 20 -26.09 45.84 15.87
C ALA A 20 -25.41 45.08 14.73
N HIS A 21 -24.18 44.60 14.95
CA HIS A 21 -23.51 43.71 14.03
C HIS A 21 -24.38 42.46 14.00
N ALA A 22 -25.21 42.36 12.97
CA ALA A 22 -25.98 41.15 12.71
C ALA A 22 -25.00 39.97 12.78
N ALA A 23 -25.38 38.91 13.49
CA ALA A 23 -24.56 37.71 13.55
C ALA A 23 -24.21 37.28 12.12
N PRO A 24 -22.95 36.93 11.84
CA PRO A 24 -22.54 36.56 10.48
C PRO A 24 -23.40 35.39 10.00
N LEU A 25 -23.79 35.43 8.73
CA LEU A 25 -24.58 34.37 8.12
C LEU A 25 -23.81 33.05 8.23
N ALA A 26 -24.50 31.95 8.53
CA ALA A 26 -23.85 30.66 8.76
C ALA A 26 -23.01 30.21 7.55
N GLY A 27 -23.48 30.49 6.33
CA GLY A 27 -22.83 30.10 5.07
C GLY A 27 -22.87 28.60 4.78
N LEU A 28 -23.14 27.78 5.79
CA LEU A 28 -23.35 26.33 5.71
C LEU A 28 -24.64 25.93 6.42
N ASP A 29 -25.28 24.85 5.96
CA ASP A 29 -26.39 24.21 6.64
C ASP A 29 -25.90 23.24 7.73
N ALA A 30 -26.84 22.55 8.39
CA ALA A 30 -26.52 21.59 9.44
C ALA A 30 -25.73 20.35 8.95
N ASN A 31 -25.74 20.06 7.65
CA ASN A 31 -24.97 18.98 7.03
C ASN A 31 -23.61 19.46 6.50
N GLY A 32 -23.26 20.74 6.69
CA GLY A 32 -22.05 21.34 6.14
C GLY A 32 -22.13 21.62 4.64
N HIS A 33 -23.34 21.65 4.07
CA HIS A 33 -23.58 22.04 2.68
C HIS A 33 -23.68 23.55 2.57
N LEU A 34 -23.32 24.07 1.40
CA LEU A 34 -23.38 25.49 1.10
C LEU A 34 -24.82 26.05 1.22
N LEU A 35 -24.98 27.11 2.01
CA LEU A 35 -26.16 27.97 1.98
C LEU A 35 -25.88 29.21 1.11
N PRO A 36 -26.68 29.45 0.05
CA PRO A 36 -26.57 30.67 -0.74
C PRO A 36 -26.86 31.90 0.13
N VAL A 37 -25.99 32.89 0.07
CA VAL A 37 -26.20 34.20 0.67
C VAL A 37 -26.68 35.18 -0.40
N ALA A 38 -27.66 36.02 -0.08
CA ALA A 38 -28.06 37.09 -0.97
C ALA A 38 -26.89 38.08 -1.15
N ALA A 39 -26.46 38.29 -2.39
CA ALA A 39 -25.37 39.20 -2.72
C ALA A 39 -25.81 40.19 -3.81
N ALA A 40 -25.16 41.35 -3.84
CA ALA A 40 -25.45 42.42 -4.80
C ALA A 40 -25.28 41.96 -6.25
N THR A 41 -26.02 42.59 -7.18
CA THR A 41 -26.06 42.30 -8.62
C THR A 41 -24.83 42.78 -9.42
N ALA A 42 -23.71 43.04 -8.73
CA ALA A 42 -22.46 43.47 -9.35
C ALA A 42 -21.72 42.29 -10.04
N SER A 43 -20.80 42.60 -10.96
CA SER A 43 -19.95 41.62 -11.66
C SER A 43 -19.08 40.80 -10.69
N PHE A 44 -18.69 41.42 -9.58
CA PHE A 44 -18.12 40.79 -8.40
C PHE A 44 -18.88 41.25 -7.16
N SER A 45 -19.22 40.33 -6.28
CA SER A 45 -19.71 40.65 -4.93
C SER A 45 -19.24 39.63 -3.92
N TYR A 46 -19.17 40.01 -2.65
CA TYR A 46 -18.89 39.09 -1.55
C TYR A 46 -19.76 39.39 -0.33
N ALA A 47 -19.97 38.37 0.49
CA ALA A 47 -20.62 38.48 1.79
C ALA A 47 -19.79 37.75 2.85
N PRO A 48 -19.57 38.34 4.03
CA PRO A 48 -18.96 37.64 5.15
C PRO A 48 -19.91 36.53 5.64
N ILE A 49 -19.34 35.39 5.97
CA ILE A 49 -20.01 34.25 6.62
C ILE A 49 -19.24 33.86 7.87
N ALA A 50 -19.85 33.05 8.75
CA ALA A 50 -19.35 32.79 10.11
C ALA A 50 -17.87 32.40 10.19
N HIS A 51 -17.36 31.69 9.19
CA HIS A 51 -15.98 31.16 9.16
C HIS A 51 -15.20 31.58 7.90
N GLY A 52 -15.62 32.63 7.19
CA GLY A 52 -14.98 33.02 5.94
C GLY A 52 -15.79 33.99 5.07
N VAL A 53 -15.72 33.82 3.76
CA VAL A 53 -16.50 34.62 2.79
C VAL A 53 -17.18 33.75 1.74
N GLN A 54 -18.31 34.24 1.23
CA GLN A 54 -18.94 33.79 -0.01
C GLN A 54 -18.77 34.87 -1.07
N VAL A 55 -18.30 34.50 -2.25
CA VAL A 55 -17.98 35.36 -3.39
C VAL A 55 -18.85 34.97 -4.58
N ARG A 56 -19.33 35.95 -5.34
CA ARG A 56 -19.93 35.75 -6.66
C ARG A 56 -19.13 36.47 -7.72
N VAL A 57 -18.83 35.77 -8.80
CA VAL A 57 -18.05 36.28 -9.94
C VAL A 57 -18.29 35.40 -11.14
N GLY A 58 -18.48 35.99 -12.33
CA GLY A 58 -18.61 35.22 -13.58
C GLY A 58 -19.70 34.14 -13.58
N GLY A 59 -20.80 34.36 -12.85
CA GLY A 59 -21.91 33.40 -12.73
C GLY A 59 -21.68 32.23 -11.76
N VAL A 60 -20.50 32.14 -11.11
CA VAL A 60 -20.23 31.14 -10.08
C VAL A 60 -20.40 31.73 -8.67
N THR A 61 -20.71 30.87 -7.71
CA THR A 61 -20.64 31.17 -6.26
C THR A 61 -19.48 30.39 -5.67
N LYS A 62 -18.49 31.07 -5.09
CA LYS A 62 -17.29 30.48 -4.47
C LYS A 62 -17.26 30.78 -2.98
N ASN A 63 -17.00 29.79 -2.15
CA ASN A 63 -16.88 29.91 -0.69
C ASN A 63 -15.46 29.64 -0.28
N VAL A 64 -14.96 30.42 0.67
CA VAL A 64 -13.63 30.26 1.27
C VAL A 64 -13.84 30.23 2.77
N ILE A 65 -13.70 29.04 3.38
CA ILE A 65 -14.09 28.77 4.77
C ILE A 65 -12.90 28.17 5.52
N PHE A 66 -12.53 28.76 6.66
CA PHE A 66 -11.47 28.22 7.51
C PHE A 66 -11.93 26.98 8.27
N TYR A 67 -11.18 25.89 8.13
CA TYR A 67 -11.32 24.65 8.90
C TYR A 67 -10.17 24.47 9.91
N GLY A 68 -9.16 25.33 9.84
CA GLY A 68 -8.08 25.40 10.81
C GLY A 68 -7.20 26.62 10.53
N PRO A 69 -6.21 26.92 11.39
CA PRO A 69 -5.33 28.07 11.22
C PRO A 69 -4.60 28.11 9.88
N ALA A 70 -4.27 26.95 9.32
CA ALA A 70 -3.61 26.78 8.02
C ALA A 70 -4.41 25.88 7.04
N THR A 71 -5.71 25.71 7.29
CA THR A 71 -6.58 24.81 6.52
C THR A 71 -7.85 25.53 6.07
N VAL A 72 -8.14 25.49 4.77
CA VAL A 72 -9.23 26.23 4.14
C VAL A 72 -9.99 25.32 3.18
N ARG A 73 -11.32 25.27 3.32
CA ARG A 73 -12.21 24.69 2.32
C ARG A 73 -12.54 25.73 1.26
N VAL A 74 -12.41 25.34 0.00
CA VAL A 74 -12.88 26.10 -1.16
C VAL A 74 -13.94 25.29 -1.88
N ASN A 75 -15.13 25.87 -1.97
CA ASN A 75 -16.28 25.27 -2.66
C ASN A 75 -16.78 26.21 -3.76
N THR A 76 -16.95 25.74 -5.00
CA THR A 76 -17.43 26.54 -6.14
C THR A 76 -18.60 25.85 -6.86
N THR A 77 -19.72 26.56 -7.02
CA THR A 77 -20.95 26.06 -7.68
C THR A 77 -21.54 27.09 -8.65
N LEU A 78 -22.62 26.71 -9.35
CA LEU A 78 -23.48 27.62 -10.12
C LEU A 78 -24.67 28.17 -9.30
N GLY A 79 -24.53 28.20 -7.97
CA GLY A 79 -25.57 28.69 -7.04
C GLY A 79 -26.47 27.61 -6.44
N GLU A 80 -26.32 26.35 -6.85
CA GLU A 80 -27.02 25.19 -6.30
C GLU A 80 -26.01 24.20 -5.68
N ASN A 81 -26.48 23.40 -4.73
CA ASN A 81 -25.76 22.26 -4.17
C ASN A 81 -26.67 21.03 -4.26
N PHE A 82 -26.12 19.91 -4.71
CA PHE A 82 -26.88 18.67 -4.91
C PHE A 82 -26.48 17.54 -3.96
N TRP A 83 -25.62 17.81 -2.97
CA TRP A 83 -25.38 16.88 -1.87
C TRP A 83 -26.64 16.71 -1.03
N ARG A 84 -26.83 15.49 -0.50
CA ARG A 84 -27.94 15.14 0.40
C ARG A 84 -27.46 14.62 1.75
N HIS A 85 -26.17 14.29 1.85
CA HIS A 85 -25.55 13.75 3.04
C HIS A 85 -24.30 14.58 3.37
N PRO A 86 -23.90 14.66 4.65
CA PRO A 86 -22.61 15.23 5.04
C PRO A 86 -21.44 14.56 4.33
N SER A 87 -20.26 15.19 4.37
CA SER A 87 -19.03 14.58 3.86
C SER A 87 -18.80 13.21 4.50
N ILE A 88 -18.42 12.22 3.68
CA ILE A 88 -18.00 10.89 4.14
C ILE A 88 -16.57 10.95 4.70
N VAL A 89 -15.78 11.93 4.27
CA VAL A 89 -14.35 12.02 4.54
C VAL A 89 -14.05 12.99 5.67
N VAL A 90 -14.58 14.22 5.59
CA VAL A 90 -14.31 15.31 6.51
C VAL A 90 -15.28 15.26 7.68
N THR A 91 -14.75 14.99 8.87
CA THR A 91 -15.55 14.80 10.11
C THR A 91 -15.51 16.02 11.02
N HIS A 92 -14.60 16.97 10.79
CA HIS A 92 -14.51 18.20 11.57
C HIS A 92 -15.39 19.33 11.03
N ALA A 93 -15.85 20.18 11.94
CA ALA A 93 -16.57 21.41 11.62
C ALA A 93 -15.60 22.56 11.29
N PRO A 94 -16.06 23.63 10.62
CA PRO A 94 -15.27 24.84 10.44
C PRO A 94 -14.70 25.38 11.76
N ALA A 95 -13.49 25.93 11.70
CA ALA A 95 -12.80 26.44 12.87
C ALA A 95 -13.07 27.95 13.07
N ALA A 96 -13.11 28.40 14.32
CA ALA A 96 -13.15 29.81 14.66
C ALA A 96 -11.74 30.43 14.49
N VAL A 97 -11.38 30.77 13.26
CA VAL A 97 -10.10 31.43 12.92
C VAL A 97 -10.33 32.93 12.85
N ALA A 98 -9.52 33.70 13.58
CA ALA A 98 -9.49 35.15 13.42
C ALA A 98 -8.82 35.53 12.09
N PHE A 99 -9.52 36.31 11.27
CA PHE A 99 -9.01 36.84 10.01
C PHE A 99 -9.57 38.24 9.74
N THR A 100 -8.87 39.01 8.91
CA THR A 100 -9.35 40.28 8.37
C THR A 100 -9.63 40.18 6.89
N THR A 101 -10.56 40.98 6.40
CA THR A 101 -10.86 41.08 4.97
C THR A 101 -10.46 42.46 4.45
N ARG A 102 -9.71 42.50 3.34
CA ARG A 102 -9.34 43.73 2.63
C ARG A 102 -9.90 43.71 1.22
N ASP A 103 -10.79 44.65 0.94
CA ASP A 103 -11.40 44.80 -0.36
C ASP A 103 -10.61 45.81 -1.22
N GLY A 104 -9.82 45.31 -2.17
CA GLY A 104 -8.99 46.12 -3.08
C GLY A 104 -9.67 46.36 -4.44
N ALA A 105 -9.00 47.09 -5.34
CA ALA A 105 -9.53 47.37 -6.68
C ALA A 105 -9.74 46.07 -7.49
N ASP A 106 -8.71 45.22 -7.54
CA ASP A 106 -8.69 44.03 -8.39
C ASP A 106 -8.82 42.70 -7.62
N SER A 107 -8.76 42.75 -6.29
CA SER A 107 -8.78 41.54 -5.45
C SER A 107 -9.48 41.73 -4.11
N LEU A 108 -9.98 40.63 -3.57
CA LEU A 108 -10.41 40.50 -2.17
C LEU A 108 -9.38 39.65 -1.43
N THR A 109 -8.82 40.16 -0.32
CA THR A 109 -7.82 39.44 0.46
C THR A 109 -8.37 39.06 1.83
N LEU A 110 -8.20 37.79 2.24
CA LEU A 110 -8.41 37.31 3.60
C LEU A 110 -7.05 37.05 4.25
N GLU A 111 -6.81 37.64 5.41
CA GLU A 111 -5.53 37.53 6.13
C GLU A 111 -5.78 36.97 7.53
N SER A 112 -5.26 35.77 7.80
CA SER A 112 -5.21 35.15 9.13
C SER A 112 -3.77 35.20 9.67
N LYS A 113 -3.53 34.63 10.85
CA LYS A 113 -2.18 34.55 11.43
C LYS A 113 -1.20 33.74 10.56
N LEU A 114 -1.67 32.71 9.85
CA LEU A 114 -0.80 31.79 9.09
C LEU A 114 -1.01 31.85 7.58
N LEU A 115 -2.16 32.34 7.12
CA LEU A 115 -2.51 32.33 5.71
C LEU A 115 -2.93 33.70 5.21
N ARG A 116 -2.58 33.95 3.96
CA ARG A 116 -3.10 35.05 3.16
C ARG A 116 -3.71 34.47 1.89
N ILE A 117 -5.00 34.74 1.68
CA ILE A 117 -5.79 34.20 0.58
C ILE A 117 -6.22 35.38 -0.29
N VAL A 118 -5.77 35.42 -1.54
CA VAL A 118 -6.06 36.50 -2.47
C VAL A 118 -7.02 35.98 -3.54
N ILE A 119 -8.18 36.61 -3.68
CA ILE A 119 -9.21 36.25 -4.66
C ILE A 119 -9.25 37.32 -5.75
N ASP A 120 -8.95 36.94 -7.00
CA ASP A 120 -9.04 37.83 -8.16
C ASP A 120 -10.51 38.18 -8.45
N LYS A 121 -10.86 39.46 -8.54
CA LYS A 121 -12.24 39.91 -8.73
C LYS A 121 -12.78 39.68 -10.14
N SER A 122 -11.91 39.53 -11.13
CA SER A 122 -12.31 39.33 -12.52
C SER A 122 -12.60 37.87 -12.83
N THR A 123 -11.86 36.93 -12.23
CA THR A 123 -11.98 35.49 -12.54
C THR A 123 -12.38 34.61 -11.36
N GLY A 124 -12.28 35.11 -10.12
CA GLY A 124 -12.50 34.32 -8.92
C GLY A 124 -11.38 33.34 -8.59
N ALA A 125 -10.25 33.40 -9.30
CA ALA A 125 -9.10 32.57 -9.02
C ALA A 125 -8.48 32.92 -7.66
N ILE A 126 -8.10 31.89 -6.91
CA ILE A 126 -7.50 32.02 -5.59
C ILE A 126 -5.99 31.80 -5.63
N THR A 127 -5.23 32.71 -5.03
CA THR A 127 -3.81 32.52 -4.69
C THR A 127 -3.68 32.27 -3.18
N PHE A 128 -3.04 31.17 -2.81
CA PHE A 128 -2.74 30.83 -1.42
C PHE A 128 -1.31 31.25 -1.08
N GLN A 129 -1.17 32.01 0.01
CA GLN A 129 0.11 32.52 0.48
C GLN A 129 0.29 32.23 1.98
N ASP A 130 1.54 32.17 2.43
CA ASP A 130 1.85 32.28 3.85
C ASP A 130 1.58 33.70 4.37
N ALA A 131 1.69 33.90 5.67
CA ALA A 131 1.49 35.20 6.31
C ALA A 131 2.49 36.27 5.84
N GLN A 132 3.60 35.90 5.19
CA GLN A 132 4.61 36.79 4.64
C GLN A 132 4.39 37.10 3.15
N GLY A 133 3.37 36.50 2.52
CA GLY A 133 3.02 36.69 1.12
C GLY A 133 3.76 35.76 0.15
N LYS A 134 4.52 34.77 0.64
CA LYS A 134 5.10 33.73 -0.22
C LYS A 134 3.97 32.86 -0.75
N VAL A 135 3.87 32.76 -2.07
CA VAL A 135 2.87 31.90 -2.73
C VAL A 135 3.19 30.43 -2.46
N TYR A 136 2.20 29.68 -1.98
CA TYR A 136 2.22 28.22 -2.01
C TYR A 136 1.88 27.74 -3.42
N THR A 137 0.65 28.04 -3.84
CA THR A 137 0.08 27.71 -5.16
C THR A 137 -1.02 28.71 -5.52
N GLN A 138 -1.51 28.62 -6.75
CA GLN A 138 -2.66 29.40 -7.22
C GLN A 138 -3.54 28.58 -8.15
N GLU A 139 -4.85 28.81 -8.12
CA GLU A 139 -5.73 28.39 -9.20
C GLU A 139 -5.31 29.07 -10.51
N LYS A 140 -5.50 28.39 -11.65
CA LYS A 140 -5.16 28.92 -12.97
C LYS A 140 -6.02 30.16 -13.25
N ARG A 141 -5.41 31.34 -13.24
CA ARG A 141 -6.12 32.62 -13.32
C ARG A 141 -7.12 32.71 -14.48
N SER A 142 -6.74 32.24 -15.67
CA SER A 142 -7.58 32.32 -16.89
C SER A 142 -8.77 31.35 -16.89
N ALA A 143 -8.68 30.24 -16.17
CA ALA A 143 -9.70 29.21 -16.10
C ALA A 143 -9.56 28.40 -14.79
N PRO A 144 -9.93 28.99 -13.63
CA PRO A 144 -9.68 28.35 -12.34
C PRO A 144 -10.54 27.09 -12.17
N GLN A 145 -11.75 27.08 -12.74
CA GLN A 145 -12.63 25.93 -12.76
C GLN A 145 -13.50 25.87 -14.03
N THR A 146 -13.99 24.67 -14.35
CA THR A 146 -15.13 24.47 -15.27
C THR A 146 -16.22 23.69 -14.54
N LEU A 147 -17.45 24.18 -14.61
CA LEU A 147 -18.63 23.55 -14.04
C LEU A 147 -19.69 23.41 -15.12
N LYS A 148 -20.15 22.18 -15.36
CA LYS A 148 -21.28 21.92 -16.26
C LYS A 148 -22.36 21.21 -15.45
N LYS A 149 -23.52 21.86 -15.29
CA LYS A 149 -24.70 21.20 -14.70
C LYS A 149 -25.12 20.08 -15.66
N ILE A 150 -25.17 18.86 -15.15
CA ILE A 150 -25.59 17.67 -15.88
C ILE A 150 -26.58 16.88 -15.02
N GLU A 151 -27.26 15.94 -15.66
CA GLU A 151 -28.00 14.89 -14.98
C GLU A 151 -27.25 13.57 -15.19
N LEU A 152 -26.99 12.85 -14.11
CA LEU A 152 -26.33 11.54 -14.16
C LEU A 152 -27.11 10.58 -13.27
N ALA A 153 -27.47 9.41 -13.81
CA ALA A 153 -28.32 8.41 -13.16
C ALA A 153 -29.62 9.02 -12.56
N GLY A 154 -30.28 9.90 -13.32
CA GLY A 154 -31.56 10.51 -12.92
C GLY A 154 -31.47 11.55 -11.80
N ALA A 155 -30.27 12.04 -11.47
CA ALA A 155 -30.11 13.05 -10.43
C ALA A 155 -29.15 14.17 -10.86
N PRO A 156 -29.45 15.45 -10.51
CA PRO A 156 -28.65 16.60 -10.93
C PRO A 156 -27.29 16.66 -10.22
N THR A 157 -26.24 16.96 -10.96
CA THR A 157 -24.86 17.07 -10.46
C THR A 157 -24.07 18.06 -11.31
N TYR A 158 -22.80 18.27 -10.97
CA TYR A 158 -21.85 18.96 -11.83
C TYR A 158 -20.82 17.98 -12.38
N GLU A 159 -20.52 18.06 -13.67
CA GLU A 159 -19.19 17.69 -14.15
C GLU A 159 -18.27 18.85 -13.80
N ALA A 160 -17.22 18.58 -13.02
CA ALA A 160 -16.41 19.61 -12.39
C ALA A 160 -14.92 19.40 -12.68
N ARG A 161 -14.21 20.50 -12.94
CA ARG A 161 -12.75 20.54 -12.98
C ARG A 161 -12.24 21.77 -12.25
N ASN A 162 -11.14 21.64 -11.52
CA ASN A 162 -10.33 22.76 -11.06
C ASN A 162 -8.88 22.59 -11.50
N THR A 163 -8.20 23.70 -11.78
CA THR A 163 -6.81 23.70 -12.29
C THR A 163 -5.92 24.59 -11.44
N PHE A 164 -4.75 24.10 -11.06
CA PHE A 164 -3.71 24.84 -10.34
C PHE A 164 -2.50 25.12 -11.25
N THR A 165 -1.86 26.27 -11.04
CA THR A 165 -0.54 26.56 -11.62
C THR A 165 0.54 26.13 -10.65
N LEU A 166 1.32 25.13 -11.04
CA LEU A 166 2.46 24.63 -10.26
C LEU A 166 3.75 25.38 -10.62
N LYS A 167 4.63 25.56 -9.65
CA LYS A 167 5.93 26.21 -9.86
C LYS A 167 6.87 25.33 -10.72
N PRO A 168 7.84 25.92 -11.41
CA PRO A 168 8.92 25.17 -12.04
C PRO A 168 9.66 24.31 -10.99
N GLY A 169 9.82 23.02 -11.29
CA GLY A 169 10.52 22.06 -10.43
C GLY A 169 9.75 21.57 -9.20
N GLU A 170 8.57 22.12 -8.88
CA GLU A 170 7.69 21.60 -7.83
C GLU A 170 7.41 20.11 -8.05
N GLY A 171 7.55 19.28 -7.01
CA GLY A 171 7.21 17.86 -7.05
C GLY A 171 5.81 17.61 -6.49
N ILE A 172 5.08 16.66 -7.08
CA ILE A 172 3.73 16.29 -6.67
C ILE A 172 3.71 14.80 -6.31
N TYR A 173 3.07 14.48 -5.19
CA TYR A 173 2.94 13.12 -4.67
C TYR A 173 1.50 12.89 -4.21
N GLY A 174 1.20 11.66 -3.80
CA GLY A 174 -0.11 11.26 -3.30
C GLY A 174 -0.89 10.46 -4.33
N PHE A 175 -2.21 10.63 -4.33
CA PHE A 175 -3.17 9.86 -5.14
C PHE A 175 -3.28 8.36 -4.82
N GLY A 176 -2.37 7.82 -3.99
CA GLY A 176 -2.37 6.44 -3.55
C GLY A 176 -1.46 5.54 -4.41
N PHE A 177 -1.86 4.28 -4.57
CA PHE A 177 -1.11 3.26 -5.31
C PHE A 177 -1.76 3.07 -6.68
N VAL A 178 -1.02 3.27 -7.78
CA VAL A 178 -1.57 3.17 -9.15
C VAL A 178 -0.74 2.26 -10.07
N GLY A 179 0.22 1.50 -9.53
CA GLY A 179 1.00 0.52 -10.30
C GLY A 179 1.90 1.13 -11.38
N GLU A 180 2.46 2.32 -11.15
CA GLU A 180 3.38 2.99 -12.07
C GLU A 180 4.81 3.07 -11.49
N GLY A 181 5.83 3.16 -12.35
CA GLY A 181 7.23 3.24 -11.93
C GLY A 181 7.68 4.59 -11.34
N ASP A 182 6.90 5.66 -11.55
CA ASP A 182 7.26 7.01 -11.14
C ASP A 182 6.66 7.40 -9.78
N ILE A 183 7.50 7.94 -8.91
CA ILE A 183 7.09 8.41 -7.58
C ILE A 183 6.51 9.82 -7.62
N ASN A 184 7.07 10.70 -8.46
CA ASN A 184 6.66 12.08 -8.67
C ASN A 184 5.58 12.13 -9.76
N ARG A 185 4.45 12.75 -9.45
CA ARG A 185 3.24 12.85 -10.29
C ARG A 185 3.22 14.09 -11.17
N ARG A 186 4.32 14.83 -11.27
CA ARG A 186 4.44 15.89 -12.29
C ARG A 186 4.34 15.31 -13.69
N ASN A 187 3.64 16.03 -14.56
CA ASN A 187 3.39 15.65 -15.95
C ASN A 187 2.69 14.29 -16.12
N LYS A 188 1.85 13.89 -15.15
CA LYS A 188 1.12 12.62 -15.17
C LYS A 188 -0.36 12.80 -15.48
N ASP A 189 -0.95 11.74 -15.97
CA ASP A 189 -2.38 11.64 -16.24
C ASP A 189 -2.95 10.36 -15.61
N LEU A 190 -3.57 10.53 -14.43
CA LEU A 190 -4.00 9.44 -13.57
C LEU A 190 -5.52 9.32 -13.59
N LEU A 191 -6.02 8.16 -14.00
CA LEU A 191 -7.40 7.78 -13.74
C LEU A 191 -7.54 7.34 -12.28
N LEU A 192 -8.49 7.93 -11.57
CA LEU A 192 -8.70 7.72 -10.15
C LEU A 192 -9.99 6.89 -9.95
N VAL A 193 -9.85 5.58 -10.13
CA VAL A 193 -10.86 4.55 -9.88
C VAL A 193 -10.18 3.40 -9.13
N GLN A 194 -10.82 2.89 -8.08
CA GLN A 194 -10.29 1.75 -7.31
C GLN A 194 -10.11 0.52 -8.20
N THR A 195 -9.06 -0.26 -7.98
CA THR A 195 -8.83 -1.57 -8.63
C THR A 195 -8.17 -2.52 -7.63
N ASN A 196 -8.16 -3.82 -7.90
CA ASN A 196 -7.53 -4.81 -7.00
C ASN A 196 -6.08 -4.39 -6.67
N ILE A 197 -5.33 -3.97 -7.69
CA ILE A 197 -3.93 -3.51 -7.57
C ILE A 197 -3.80 -1.97 -7.55
N GLY A 198 -4.87 -1.25 -7.21
CA GLY A 198 -4.93 0.20 -7.28
C GLY A 198 -5.74 0.81 -6.13
N ILE A 199 -5.03 1.57 -5.28
CA ILE A 199 -5.60 2.31 -4.15
C ILE A 199 -5.68 3.78 -4.52
N ILE A 200 -6.87 4.36 -4.50
CA ILE A 200 -7.08 5.78 -4.81
C ILE A 200 -7.33 6.56 -3.53
N ILE A 201 -6.54 7.61 -3.31
CA ILE A 201 -6.72 8.54 -2.19
C ILE A 201 -6.63 9.97 -2.77
N PRO A 202 -7.72 10.76 -2.86
CA PRO A 202 -7.75 12.02 -3.60
C PRO A 202 -7.07 13.18 -2.84
N VAL A 203 -5.82 12.97 -2.46
CA VAL A 203 -4.95 13.93 -1.76
C VAL A 203 -3.71 14.15 -2.62
N MET A 204 -3.54 15.40 -3.07
CA MET A 204 -2.34 15.88 -3.74
C MET A 204 -1.40 16.49 -2.69
N MET A 205 -0.14 16.08 -2.67
CA MET A 205 0.90 16.60 -1.76
C MET A 205 2.00 17.28 -2.57
N SER A 206 2.37 18.50 -2.22
CA SER A 206 3.37 19.28 -2.96
C SER A 206 4.64 19.53 -2.15
N THR A 207 5.82 19.47 -2.79
CA THR A 207 7.09 19.88 -2.17
C THR A 207 7.12 21.34 -1.69
N GLU A 208 6.16 22.16 -2.12
CA GLU A 208 6.00 23.54 -1.66
C GLU A 208 5.28 23.65 -0.30
N ARG A 209 5.14 22.53 0.44
CA ARG A 209 4.58 22.45 1.80
C ARG A 209 3.09 22.79 1.87
N TYR A 210 2.34 22.32 0.87
CA TYR A 210 0.89 22.32 0.90
C TYR A 210 0.32 21.00 0.36
N GLY A 211 -0.95 20.75 0.64
CA GLY A 211 -1.73 19.65 0.09
C GLY A 211 -3.14 20.08 -0.27
N ILE A 212 -3.76 19.33 -1.18
CA ILE A 212 -5.15 19.50 -1.61
C ILE A 212 -5.87 18.16 -1.42
N LEU A 213 -6.84 18.12 -0.51
CA LEU A 213 -7.82 17.03 -0.44
C LEU A 213 -9.02 17.41 -1.31
N TRP A 214 -9.41 16.54 -2.25
CA TRP A 214 -10.60 16.76 -3.05
C TRP A 214 -11.78 15.91 -2.54
N ASP A 215 -12.85 16.57 -2.08
CA ASP A 215 -13.98 15.93 -1.40
C ASP A 215 -15.10 15.61 -2.40
N THR A 216 -14.84 14.63 -3.25
CA THR A 216 -15.78 14.08 -4.24
C THR A 216 -15.51 12.59 -4.40
N TYR A 217 -16.55 11.79 -4.69
CA TYR A 217 -16.50 10.32 -4.53
C TYR A 217 -16.70 9.52 -5.82
N SER A 218 -16.99 10.22 -6.93
CA SER A 218 -17.24 9.63 -8.24
C SER A 218 -15.94 9.25 -8.94
N LYS A 219 -16.04 8.84 -10.22
CA LYS A 219 -14.87 8.72 -11.10
C LYS A 219 -14.13 10.04 -11.18
N MET A 220 -12.83 10.00 -10.93
CA MET A 220 -11.97 11.19 -10.93
C MET A 220 -10.78 11.02 -11.88
N ARG A 221 -10.13 12.13 -12.22
CA ARG A 221 -8.88 12.16 -12.99
C ARG A 221 -8.00 13.29 -12.49
N PHE A 222 -6.71 13.01 -12.31
CA PHE A 222 -5.68 14.03 -12.12
C PHE A 222 -4.85 14.12 -13.40
N THR A 223 -4.65 15.32 -13.93
CA THR A 223 -3.80 15.54 -15.10
C THR A 223 -2.92 16.74 -14.86
N ASP A 224 -1.60 16.59 -14.98
CA ASP A 224 -0.65 17.69 -14.97
C ASP A 224 0.07 17.75 -16.32
N ASN A 225 0.10 18.93 -16.93
CA ASN A 225 0.76 19.21 -18.21
C ASN A 225 0.99 20.73 -18.35
N ALA A 226 1.30 21.20 -19.56
CA ALA A 226 1.54 22.62 -19.84
C ALA A 226 0.34 23.53 -19.48
N GLU A 227 -0.88 23.00 -19.43
CA GLU A 227 -2.08 23.72 -19.04
C GLU A 227 -2.27 23.84 -17.51
N GLY A 228 -1.48 23.12 -16.72
CA GLY A 228 -1.52 23.10 -15.25
C GLY A 228 -2.03 21.78 -14.68
N ALA A 229 -2.00 21.69 -13.34
CA ALA A 229 -2.44 20.52 -12.59
C ALA A 229 -3.95 20.57 -12.37
N SER A 230 -4.66 19.73 -13.11
CA SER A 230 -6.11 19.64 -13.18
C SER A 230 -6.65 18.45 -12.39
N LEU A 231 -7.69 18.67 -11.62
CA LEU A 231 -8.51 17.65 -10.98
C LEU A 231 -9.90 17.68 -11.63
N TRP A 232 -10.35 16.56 -12.17
CA TRP A 232 -11.66 16.41 -12.83
C TRP A 232 -12.48 15.27 -12.23
N ALA A 233 -13.81 15.45 -12.14
CA ALA A 233 -14.75 14.48 -11.62
C ALA A 233 -16.01 14.44 -12.48
N GLU A 234 -16.50 13.24 -12.77
CA GLU A 234 -17.71 13.06 -13.61
C GLU A 234 -18.97 13.57 -12.91
N SER A 235 -19.02 13.45 -11.58
CA SER A 235 -20.16 13.81 -10.76
C SER A 235 -19.67 14.38 -9.43
N ALA A 236 -19.83 15.69 -9.29
CA ALA A 236 -19.48 16.46 -8.11
C ALA A 236 -20.71 17.27 -7.66
N PRO A 237 -21.59 16.69 -6.81
CA PRO A 237 -22.83 17.36 -6.39
C PRO A 237 -22.62 18.73 -5.71
N GLY A 238 -21.45 18.94 -5.10
CA GLY A 238 -21.03 20.22 -4.52
C GLY A 238 -20.22 21.12 -5.46
N GLY A 239 -20.07 20.77 -6.75
CA GLY A 239 -19.19 21.45 -7.68
C GLY A 239 -17.71 21.19 -7.37
N VAL A 240 -16.85 22.20 -7.53
CA VAL A 240 -15.44 22.08 -7.10
C VAL A 240 -15.39 22.22 -5.58
N ASP A 241 -15.05 21.17 -4.85
CA ASP A 241 -15.00 21.18 -3.37
C ASP A 241 -13.68 20.58 -2.84
N TYR A 242 -12.71 21.43 -2.51
CA TYR A 242 -11.40 21.00 -2.03
C TYR A 242 -11.00 21.67 -0.72
N TYR A 243 -10.09 21.02 0.00
CA TYR A 243 -9.46 21.54 1.20
C TYR A 243 -7.98 21.78 0.93
N PHE A 244 -7.57 23.04 1.02
CA PHE A 244 -6.17 23.45 1.02
C PHE A 244 -5.61 23.33 2.44
N MET A 245 -4.46 22.67 2.57
CA MET A 245 -3.76 22.46 3.83
C MET A 245 -2.31 22.92 3.64
N ALA A 246 -1.83 23.86 4.46
CA ALA A 246 -0.44 24.32 4.40
C ALA A 246 0.28 24.13 5.73
N GLY A 247 1.62 24.11 5.66
CA GLY A 247 2.45 23.92 6.83
C GLY A 247 3.88 24.42 6.65
N ALA A 248 4.63 24.48 7.76
CA ALA A 248 6.07 24.77 7.71
C ALA A 248 6.86 23.55 7.19
N THR A 249 6.29 22.36 7.37
CA THR A 249 6.81 21.06 6.92
C THR A 249 5.70 20.25 6.24
N LEU A 250 6.05 19.17 5.53
CA LEU A 250 5.05 18.25 4.99
C LEU A 250 4.34 17.43 6.07
N ASP A 251 4.96 17.23 7.24
CA ASP A 251 4.28 16.61 8.38
C ASP A 251 3.14 17.52 8.89
N ASP A 252 3.31 18.85 8.89
CA ASP A 252 2.24 19.78 9.26
C ASP A 252 1.06 19.72 8.28
N VAL A 253 1.33 19.49 7.00
CA VAL A 253 0.28 19.29 5.97
C VAL A 253 -0.48 17.99 6.24
N VAL A 254 0.23 16.90 6.54
CA VAL A 254 -0.38 15.62 6.93
C VAL A 254 -1.17 15.78 8.24
N ALA A 255 -0.67 16.52 9.21
CA ALA A 255 -1.42 16.83 10.44
C ALA A 255 -2.71 17.60 10.12
N GLY A 256 -2.67 18.59 9.23
CA GLY A 256 -3.88 19.27 8.75
C GLY A 256 -4.89 18.32 8.09
N TYR A 257 -4.42 17.33 7.33
CA TYR A 257 -5.28 16.26 6.80
C TYR A 257 -5.91 15.39 7.90
N ARG A 258 -5.13 15.02 8.91
CA ARG A 258 -5.61 14.21 10.05
C ARG A 258 -6.59 14.96 10.94
N ASP A 259 -6.38 16.26 11.10
CA ASP A 259 -7.33 17.14 11.79
C ASP A 259 -8.66 17.17 11.03
N LEU A 260 -8.65 17.23 9.70
CA LEU A 260 -9.89 17.22 8.90
C LEU A 260 -10.62 15.88 8.93
N THR A 261 -9.87 14.78 8.80
CA THR A 261 -10.40 13.47 8.40
C THR A 261 -10.36 12.41 9.50
N GLY A 262 -9.81 12.75 10.67
CA GLY A 262 -9.65 11.87 11.82
C GLY A 262 -8.20 11.40 12.01
N ALA A 263 -7.76 11.32 13.26
CA ALA A 263 -6.46 10.77 13.63
C ALA A 263 -6.37 9.27 13.28
N ALA A 264 -5.16 8.80 12.96
CA ALA A 264 -4.89 7.38 12.81
C ALA A 264 -4.70 6.75 14.20
N PRO A 265 -5.56 5.81 14.64
CA PRO A 265 -5.43 5.22 15.97
C PRO A 265 -4.16 4.38 16.12
N MET A 266 -3.74 4.14 17.35
CA MET A 266 -2.70 3.14 17.61
C MET A 266 -3.26 1.74 17.31
N VAL A 267 -2.50 0.95 16.56
CA VAL A 267 -2.76 -0.50 16.41
C VAL A 267 -2.05 -1.28 17.54
N PRO A 268 -2.38 -2.57 17.76
CA PRO A 268 -1.64 -3.40 18.70
C PRO A 268 -0.14 -3.40 18.38
N LYS A 269 0.74 -3.43 19.39
CA LYS A 269 2.20 -3.40 19.15
C LYS A 269 2.67 -4.56 18.26
N GLN A 270 2.02 -5.71 18.40
CA GLN A 270 2.24 -6.91 17.61
C GLN A 270 2.02 -6.69 16.10
N ALA A 271 1.19 -5.72 15.70
CA ALA A 271 0.99 -5.40 14.28
C ALA A 271 2.25 -4.76 13.65
N PHE A 272 3.22 -4.34 14.45
CA PHE A 272 4.54 -3.93 13.96
C PHE A 272 5.54 -5.09 13.92
N GLY A 273 5.16 -6.30 14.32
CA GLY A 273 5.93 -7.53 14.14
C GLY A 273 5.78 -8.13 12.75
N LEU A 274 6.04 -9.44 12.64
CA LEU A 274 5.87 -10.20 11.39
C LEU A 274 4.47 -10.82 11.30
N PHE A 275 3.88 -10.74 10.11
CA PHE A 275 2.69 -11.50 9.70
C PHE A 275 3.11 -12.64 8.77
N MET A 276 2.70 -13.86 9.10
CA MET A 276 2.76 -15.00 8.19
C MET A 276 1.35 -15.32 7.69
N SER A 277 1.18 -15.25 6.37
CA SER A 277 -0.07 -15.54 5.68
C SER A 277 0.17 -16.43 4.47
N LYS A 278 -0.86 -17.13 4.04
CA LYS A 278 -0.87 -17.96 2.83
C LYS A 278 -2.26 -17.89 2.20
N GLU A 279 -2.33 -17.91 0.87
CA GLU A 279 -3.52 -18.33 0.13
C GLU A 279 -3.36 -19.82 -0.19
N ARG A 280 -3.94 -20.75 0.56
CA ARG A 280 -4.61 -20.61 1.85
C ARG A 280 -4.30 -21.77 2.78
N TYR A 281 -4.31 -21.54 4.10
CA TYR A 281 -4.31 -22.65 5.07
C TYR A 281 -5.68 -23.34 5.03
N GLN A 282 -5.69 -24.64 4.74
CA GLN A 282 -6.93 -25.36 4.41
C GLN A 282 -7.69 -25.88 5.62
N THR A 283 -7.00 -26.15 6.72
CA THR A 283 -7.53 -26.75 7.95
C THR A 283 -6.96 -26.08 9.20
N GLN A 284 -7.70 -26.21 10.31
CA GLN A 284 -7.26 -25.79 11.64
C GLN A 284 -5.91 -26.40 12.03
N ASP A 285 -5.73 -27.70 11.79
CA ASP A 285 -4.50 -28.40 12.17
C ASP A 285 -3.30 -27.85 11.41
N ARG A 286 -3.44 -27.59 10.10
CA ARG A 286 -2.35 -27.00 9.29
C ARG A 286 -1.99 -25.60 9.78
N LEU A 287 -2.97 -24.75 10.06
CA LEU A 287 -2.74 -23.40 10.59
C LEU A 287 -1.95 -23.45 11.91
N VAL A 288 -2.38 -24.30 12.85
CA VAL A 288 -1.74 -24.46 14.16
C VAL A 288 -0.35 -25.10 14.02
N GLU A 289 -0.17 -26.05 13.12
CA GLU A 289 1.14 -26.68 12.82
C GLU A 289 2.16 -25.63 12.35
N VAL A 290 1.79 -24.73 11.44
CA VAL A 290 2.67 -23.66 10.97
C VAL A 290 3.05 -22.74 12.14
N ALA A 291 2.08 -22.28 12.93
CA ALA A 291 2.34 -21.45 14.10
C ALA A 291 3.30 -22.13 15.10
N ARG A 292 3.08 -23.42 15.40
CA ARG A 292 4.00 -24.21 16.26
C ARG A 292 5.39 -24.32 15.66
N THR A 293 5.49 -24.46 14.34
CA THR A 293 6.77 -24.59 13.65
C THR A 293 7.59 -23.30 13.73
N PHE A 294 6.96 -22.11 13.60
CA PHE A 294 7.66 -20.84 13.83
C PHE A 294 8.28 -20.76 15.23
N ARG A 295 7.53 -21.15 16.28
CA ARG A 295 8.07 -21.18 17.66
C ARG A 295 9.17 -22.21 17.84
N LYS A 296 9.00 -23.41 17.28
CA LYS A 296 10.01 -24.47 17.31
C LYS A 296 11.31 -24.03 16.64
N GLU A 297 11.21 -23.38 15.48
CA GLU A 297 12.36 -22.94 14.68
C GLU A 297 12.98 -21.62 15.19
N GLN A 298 12.41 -21.03 16.25
CA GLN A 298 12.81 -19.75 16.84
C GLN A 298 12.89 -18.61 15.82
N PHE A 299 11.93 -18.62 14.87
CA PHE A 299 11.75 -17.56 13.89
C PHE A 299 10.64 -16.62 14.41
N PRO A 300 10.95 -15.32 14.66
CA PRO A 300 9.99 -14.41 15.28
C PRO A 300 8.69 -14.25 14.49
N LEU A 301 7.55 -14.31 15.17
CA LEU A 301 6.23 -14.19 14.56
C LEU A 301 5.21 -13.65 15.57
N ASP A 302 4.43 -12.63 15.17
CA ASP A 302 3.37 -12.02 15.97
C ASP A 302 1.97 -12.37 15.44
N TYR A 303 1.78 -12.40 14.12
CA TYR A 303 0.49 -12.72 13.52
C TYR A 303 0.57 -13.93 12.59
N ILE A 304 -0.39 -14.85 12.75
CA ILE A 304 -0.72 -15.84 11.73
C ILE A 304 -2.07 -15.49 11.11
N VAL A 305 -2.20 -15.66 9.79
CA VAL A 305 -3.38 -15.23 9.04
C VAL A 305 -4.10 -16.42 8.42
N GLN A 306 -5.40 -16.53 8.68
CA GLN A 306 -6.29 -17.46 8.00
C GLN A 306 -7.00 -16.72 6.85
N ASP A 307 -6.71 -17.16 5.61
CA ASP A 307 -7.32 -16.64 4.40
C ASP A 307 -8.72 -17.25 4.13
N TRP A 308 -9.34 -16.90 2.99
CA TRP A 308 -10.68 -17.27 2.54
C TRP A 308 -10.99 -18.78 2.59
N GLN A 309 -12.28 -19.11 2.44
CA GLN A 309 -12.79 -20.48 2.44
C GLN A 309 -12.56 -21.26 3.76
N TYR A 310 -12.47 -20.61 4.93
CA TYR A 310 -12.63 -21.32 6.22
C TYR A 310 -14.11 -21.59 6.56
N TRP A 311 -15.02 -20.80 5.97
CA TRP A 311 -16.48 -20.95 6.07
C TRP A 311 -17.04 -22.12 5.26
N GLY A 312 -16.38 -22.50 4.17
CA GLY A 312 -16.88 -23.44 3.16
C GLY A 312 -16.15 -23.23 1.84
N SER A 313 -16.85 -23.26 0.71
CA SER A 313 -16.29 -23.10 -0.63
C SER A 313 -16.92 -21.93 -1.39
N ASP A 314 -16.43 -21.70 -2.60
CA ASP A 314 -17.02 -20.78 -3.57
C ASP A 314 -18.34 -21.27 -4.15
N LYS A 315 -18.66 -22.56 -4.03
CA LYS A 315 -19.75 -23.23 -4.78
C LYS A 315 -20.98 -23.59 -3.94
N ASP A 316 -20.90 -23.48 -2.62
CA ASP A 316 -21.93 -23.99 -1.70
C ASP A 316 -22.82 -22.91 -1.08
N GLY A 317 -22.61 -21.64 -1.47
CA GLY A 317 -23.42 -20.52 -0.97
C GLY A 317 -23.04 -20.00 0.41
N THR A 318 -21.97 -20.52 1.03
CA THR A 318 -21.53 -20.13 2.39
C THR A 318 -20.48 -19.00 2.42
N TRP A 319 -20.13 -18.44 1.25
CA TRP A 319 -19.09 -17.44 1.07
C TRP A 319 -19.14 -16.31 2.12
N SER A 320 -18.04 -16.08 2.86
CA SER A 320 -17.93 -15.00 3.85
C SER A 320 -19.11 -14.96 4.84
N GLY A 321 -19.65 -16.12 5.22
CA GLY A 321 -20.78 -16.21 6.15
C GLY A 321 -20.44 -15.85 7.59
N MET A 322 -19.18 -15.50 7.89
CA MET A 322 -18.63 -15.35 9.25
C MET A 322 -18.82 -16.61 10.12
N THR A 323 -18.81 -17.77 9.49
CA THR A 323 -18.95 -19.09 10.13
C THR A 323 -17.73 -19.96 9.84
N TRP A 324 -17.61 -21.08 10.55
CA TRP A 324 -16.51 -22.03 10.40
C TRP A 324 -17.05 -23.36 9.90
N ASN A 325 -16.48 -23.87 8.79
CA ASN A 325 -16.75 -25.22 8.33
C ASN A 325 -16.19 -26.22 9.37
N ARG A 326 -17.06 -26.97 10.05
CA ARG A 326 -16.69 -27.81 11.19
C ARG A 326 -15.94 -29.08 10.82
N GLU A 327 -15.89 -29.45 9.54
CA GLU A 327 -15.07 -30.58 9.09
C GLU A 327 -13.58 -30.17 9.02
N ARG A 328 -13.29 -28.95 8.53
CA ARG A 328 -11.91 -28.44 8.40
C ARG A 328 -11.44 -27.62 9.59
N PHE A 329 -12.37 -26.99 10.31
CA PHE A 329 -12.16 -26.15 11.48
C PHE A 329 -13.10 -26.59 12.62
N PRO A 330 -12.90 -27.79 13.19
CA PRO A 330 -13.82 -28.40 14.15
C PRO A 330 -13.95 -27.60 15.45
N ASP A 331 -12.86 -27.00 15.93
CA ASP A 331 -12.82 -26.24 17.19
C ASP A 331 -12.08 -24.89 17.03
N PRO A 332 -12.73 -23.88 16.43
CA PRO A 332 -12.15 -22.55 16.25
C PRO A 332 -11.74 -21.87 17.56
N LYS A 333 -12.44 -22.13 18.68
CA LYS A 333 -12.07 -21.57 20.00
C LYS A 333 -10.81 -22.25 20.55
N GLY A 334 -10.70 -23.56 20.41
CA GLY A 334 -9.46 -24.28 20.73
C GLY A 334 -8.29 -23.84 19.83
N MET A 335 -8.56 -23.58 18.55
CA MET A 335 -7.58 -23.07 17.60
C MET A 335 -7.04 -21.69 18.00
N THR A 336 -7.92 -20.72 18.25
CA THR A 336 -7.50 -19.37 18.67
C THR A 336 -6.74 -19.43 20.00
N LYS A 337 -7.23 -20.23 20.96
CA LYS A 337 -6.52 -20.47 22.22
C LYS A 337 -5.12 -21.03 21.99
N ALA A 338 -4.95 -22.04 21.13
CA ALA A 338 -3.64 -22.62 20.84
C ALA A 338 -2.66 -21.60 20.23
N ILE A 339 -3.16 -20.71 19.37
CA ILE A 339 -2.38 -19.60 18.79
C ILE A 339 -1.98 -18.59 19.88
N HIS A 340 -2.92 -18.21 20.75
CA HIS A 340 -2.67 -17.29 21.87
C HIS A 340 -1.72 -17.85 22.92
N ASP A 341 -1.79 -19.16 23.21
CA ASP A 341 -0.86 -19.86 24.11
C ASP A 341 0.60 -19.82 23.59
N MET A 342 0.78 -19.58 22.28
CA MET A 342 2.08 -19.34 21.64
C MET A 342 2.45 -17.85 21.58
N HIS A 343 1.68 -16.96 22.21
CA HIS A 343 1.84 -15.51 22.13
C HIS A 343 1.80 -14.96 20.69
N MET A 344 0.92 -15.54 19.86
CA MET A 344 0.59 -15.01 18.53
C MET A 344 -0.83 -14.46 18.52
N LYS A 345 -1.14 -13.66 17.52
CA LYS A 345 -2.46 -13.13 17.20
C LYS A 345 -2.99 -13.81 15.93
N LEU A 346 -4.29 -14.03 15.86
CA LEU A 346 -4.96 -14.57 14.67
C LEU A 346 -5.68 -13.44 13.91
N MET A 347 -5.32 -13.29 12.65
CA MET A 347 -6.09 -12.49 11.69
C MET A 347 -6.90 -13.41 10.77
N VAL A 348 -8.15 -13.02 10.45
CA VAL A 348 -9.04 -13.84 9.60
C VAL A 348 -9.62 -13.01 8.45
N SER A 349 -9.62 -13.60 7.25
CA SER A 349 -10.24 -13.03 6.04
C SER A 349 -11.76 -12.86 6.18
N ILE A 350 -12.28 -11.73 5.73
CA ILE A 350 -13.69 -11.38 5.63
C ILE A 350 -13.92 -10.61 4.34
N TRP A 351 -15.09 -10.77 3.72
CA TRP A 351 -15.41 -10.16 2.44
C TRP A 351 -16.77 -9.47 2.50
N PRO A 352 -16.97 -8.34 1.78
CA PRO A 352 -18.27 -7.70 1.63
C PRO A 352 -19.23 -8.49 0.73
N SER A 353 -18.71 -9.38 -0.11
CA SER A 353 -19.53 -10.36 -0.83
C SER A 353 -20.00 -11.42 0.16
N ILE A 354 -21.32 -11.62 0.31
CA ILE A 354 -21.91 -12.58 1.25
C ILE A 354 -22.70 -13.64 0.50
N GLY A 355 -22.37 -14.90 0.77
CA GLY A 355 -23.03 -16.09 0.22
C GLY A 355 -24.50 -16.16 0.60
N ASN A 356 -25.33 -16.57 -0.36
CA ASN A 356 -26.80 -16.58 -0.24
C ASN A 356 -27.34 -17.53 0.82
N ASP A 357 -26.58 -18.57 1.17
CA ASP A 357 -27.00 -19.63 2.09
C ASP A 357 -26.35 -19.41 3.48
N THR A 358 -26.43 -18.17 3.98
CA THR A 358 -25.87 -17.77 5.27
C THR A 358 -26.88 -16.97 6.11
N ALA A 359 -26.80 -17.09 7.44
CA ALA A 359 -27.65 -16.32 8.34
C ALA A 359 -27.47 -14.79 8.17
N LEU A 360 -26.23 -14.36 7.90
CA LEU A 360 -25.91 -12.97 7.58
C LEU A 360 -26.63 -12.49 6.32
N ALA A 361 -26.58 -13.26 5.24
CA ALA A 361 -27.29 -12.93 4.00
C ALA A 361 -28.80 -12.83 4.20
N HIS A 362 -29.40 -13.80 4.90
CA HIS A 362 -30.83 -13.78 5.15
C HIS A 362 -31.27 -12.57 5.99
N GLU A 363 -30.49 -12.17 7.00
CA GLU A 363 -30.77 -10.97 7.78
C GLU A 363 -30.63 -9.70 6.93
N LEU A 364 -29.57 -9.57 6.11
CA LEU A 364 -29.43 -8.43 5.21
C LEU A 364 -30.57 -8.34 4.18
N ASP A 365 -31.06 -9.47 3.68
CA ASP A 365 -32.15 -9.52 2.70
C ASP A 365 -33.50 -9.08 3.28
N GLN A 366 -33.76 -9.34 4.57
CA GLN A 366 -34.95 -8.82 5.26
C GLN A 366 -35.02 -7.28 5.21
N HIS A 367 -33.86 -6.62 5.09
CA HIS A 367 -33.73 -5.18 4.98
C HIS A 367 -33.41 -4.69 3.56
N LYS A 368 -33.32 -5.59 2.57
CA LYS A 368 -32.92 -5.29 1.17
C LYS A 368 -31.52 -4.65 1.07
N LEU A 369 -30.57 -5.13 1.87
CA LEU A 369 -29.22 -4.55 1.98
C LEU A 369 -28.15 -5.35 1.23
N ARG A 370 -28.52 -6.05 0.15
CA ARG A 370 -27.59 -6.72 -0.77
C ARG A 370 -27.95 -6.39 -2.22
N PHE A 371 -26.93 -6.24 -3.07
CA PHE A 371 -27.10 -5.91 -4.49
C PHE A 371 -27.25 -7.16 -5.35
N GLU A 372 -28.09 -7.11 -6.38
CA GLU A 372 -28.49 -8.28 -7.17
C GLU A 372 -27.37 -8.93 -8.02
N PRO A 373 -26.37 -8.22 -8.58
CA PRO A 373 -25.31 -8.91 -9.32
C PRO A 373 -24.49 -9.84 -8.41
N LEU A 374 -24.33 -11.08 -8.87
CA LEU A 374 -23.59 -12.10 -8.16
C LEU A 374 -22.08 -11.87 -8.30
N HIS A 375 -21.37 -12.10 -7.20
CA HIS A 375 -19.91 -12.10 -7.13
C HIS A 375 -19.29 -13.05 -8.16
N TRP A 376 -18.22 -12.62 -8.83
CA TRP A 376 -17.69 -13.31 -10.01
C TRP A 376 -17.07 -14.66 -9.70
N ILE A 377 -16.45 -14.85 -8.53
CA ILE A 377 -15.87 -16.13 -8.12
C ILE A 377 -16.99 -17.07 -7.67
N SER A 378 -17.70 -16.68 -6.61
CA SER A 378 -18.66 -17.58 -5.95
C SER A 378 -19.88 -17.87 -6.83
N LYS A 379 -20.31 -16.91 -7.66
CA LYS A 379 -21.58 -16.96 -8.40
C LYS A 379 -22.81 -17.27 -7.51
N LYS A 380 -22.67 -17.17 -6.20
CA LYS A 380 -23.69 -17.42 -5.16
C LYS A 380 -23.59 -16.43 -4.00
N ALA A 381 -22.81 -15.37 -4.15
CA ALA A 381 -22.64 -14.32 -3.16
C ALA A 381 -23.04 -12.97 -3.73
N ARG A 382 -23.51 -12.06 -2.88
CA ARG A 382 -23.92 -10.70 -3.24
C ARG A 382 -23.25 -9.70 -2.31
N ILE A 383 -22.84 -8.56 -2.84
CA ILE A 383 -22.25 -7.48 -2.04
C ILE A 383 -23.31 -6.90 -1.11
N TYR A 384 -22.97 -6.69 0.17
CA TYR A 384 -23.83 -5.95 1.08
C TYR A 384 -23.67 -4.44 0.93
N ASP A 385 -24.72 -3.69 1.24
CA ASP A 385 -24.69 -2.24 1.20
C ASP A 385 -23.97 -1.65 2.42
N ALA A 386 -22.66 -1.41 2.27
CA ALA A 386 -21.85 -0.77 3.30
C ALA A 386 -22.18 0.71 3.52
N TYR A 387 -22.90 1.38 2.60
CA TYR A 387 -23.33 2.76 2.80
C TYR A 387 -24.49 2.85 3.80
N SER A 388 -25.25 1.77 3.97
CA SER A 388 -26.31 1.67 4.99
C SER A 388 -25.74 1.51 6.40
N PRO A 389 -26.04 2.41 7.35
CA PRO A 389 -25.69 2.20 8.76
C PRO A 389 -26.24 0.90 9.33
N GLU A 390 -27.47 0.51 8.95
CA GLU A 390 -28.07 -0.76 9.37
C GLU A 390 -27.32 -1.95 8.75
N GLY A 391 -26.90 -1.84 7.50
CA GLY A 391 -26.11 -2.89 6.82
C GLY A 391 -24.78 -3.14 7.53
N ARG A 392 -24.07 -2.06 7.89
CA ARG A 392 -22.82 -2.15 8.67
C ARG A 392 -23.03 -2.78 10.05
N LYS A 393 -24.13 -2.44 10.73
CA LYS A 393 -24.48 -3.00 12.04
C LYS A 393 -24.79 -4.49 11.96
N ILE A 394 -25.59 -4.92 10.98
CA ILE A 394 -25.89 -6.34 10.73
C ILE A 394 -24.60 -7.09 10.39
N TYR A 395 -23.78 -6.57 9.47
CA TYR A 395 -22.50 -7.18 9.10
C TYR A 395 -21.59 -7.36 10.32
N PHE A 396 -21.41 -6.31 11.12
CA PHE A 396 -20.59 -6.38 12.34
C PHE A 396 -21.14 -7.36 13.38
N LYS A 397 -22.46 -7.45 13.57
CA LYS A 397 -23.08 -8.41 14.49
C LYS A 397 -22.60 -9.85 14.19
N HIS A 398 -22.62 -10.24 12.92
CA HIS A 398 -22.17 -11.58 12.50
C HIS A 398 -20.65 -11.74 12.58
N VAL A 399 -19.87 -10.72 12.19
CA VAL A 399 -18.40 -10.71 12.39
C VAL A 399 -18.04 -10.92 13.86
N LYS A 400 -18.70 -10.19 14.77
CA LYS A 400 -18.45 -10.31 16.21
C LYS A 400 -18.76 -11.71 16.71
N GLN A 401 -19.97 -12.21 16.45
CA GLN A 401 -20.43 -13.51 16.97
C GLN A 401 -19.62 -14.68 16.39
N GLY A 402 -19.31 -14.62 15.10
CA GLY A 402 -18.63 -15.69 14.38
C GLY A 402 -17.11 -15.74 14.56
N LEU A 403 -16.49 -14.58 14.74
CA LEU A 403 -15.03 -14.42 14.70
C LEU A 403 -14.47 -13.81 15.99
N LEU A 404 -14.89 -12.60 16.36
CA LEU A 404 -14.28 -11.89 17.50
C LEU A 404 -14.57 -12.60 18.84
N ASP A 405 -15.81 -13.08 19.04
CA ASP A 405 -16.23 -13.85 20.23
C ASP A 405 -15.62 -15.27 20.27
N VAL A 406 -15.02 -15.70 19.17
CA VAL A 406 -14.24 -16.95 19.05
C VAL A 406 -12.76 -16.73 19.40
N GLY A 407 -12.30 -15.47 19.48
CA GLY A 407 -10.93 -15.11 19.82
C GLY A 407 -10.09 -14.65 18.63
N VAL A 408 -10.70 -14.30 17.49
CA VAL A 408 -9.98 -13.63 16.38
C VAL A 408 -9.58 -12.22 16.82
N ASP A 409 -8.32 -11.84 16.59
CA ASP A 409 -7.75 -10.58 17.06
C ASP A 409 -7.84 -9.45 16.03
N ALA A 410 -7.81 -9.79 14.74
CA ALA A 410 -7.79 -8.83 13.65
C ALA A 410 -8.55 -9.34 12.43
N LEU A 411 -9.03 -8.40 11.62
CA LEU A 411 -9.82 -8.69 10.43
C LEU A 411 -9.00 -8.40 9.17
N TRP A 412 -9.08 -9.26 8.17
CA TRP A 412 -8.55 -9.00 6.84
C TRP A 412 -9.71 -8.85 5.87
N MET A 413 -10.04 -7.62 5.50
CA MET A 413 -11.16 -7.29 4.65
C MET A 413 -10.74 -7.22 3.17
N ASP A 414 -11.07 -8.27 2.43
CA ASP A 414 -10.72 -8.39 1.02
C ASP A 414 -11.90 -8.01 0.11
N GLY A 415 -11.66 -7.72 -1.17
CA GLY A 415 -12.73 -7.34 -2.12
C GLY A 415 -13.31 -5.93 -1.94
N THR A 416 -12.59 -5.03 -1.25
CA THR A 416 -13.12 -3.73 -0.79
C THR A 416 -13.15 -2.60 -1.82
N GLU A 417 -12.66 -2.85 -3.03
CA GLU A 417 -12.90 -2.00 -4.20
C GLU A 417 -14.37 -2.09 -4.68
N VAL A 418 -15.09 -3.11 -4.18
CA VAL A 418 -16.36 -3.67 -4.68
C VAL A 418 -16.12 -4.67 -5.82
N GLU A 419 -15.57 -5.82 -5.44
CA GLU A 419 -15.33 -6.92 -6.38
C GLU A 419 -16.64 -7.67 -6.69
N VAL A 420 -17.19 -7.48 -7.88
CA VAL A 420 -18.48 -8.07 -8.29
C VAL A 420 -18.40 -8.80 -9.61
N GLY A 421 -18.39 -8.09 -10.75
CA GLY A 421 -18.48 -8.72 -12.07
C GLY A 421 -17.16 -9.30 -12.60
N THR A 422 -16.04 -8.80 -12.10
CA THR A 422 -14.68 -9.14 -12.51
C THR A 422 -13.72 -9.12 -11.32
N ALA A 423 -12.49 -9.59 -11.51
CA ALA A 423 -11.39 -9.53 -10.53
C ALA A 423 -10.90 -8.10 -10.20
N ALA A 424 -11.58 -7.06 -10.72
CA ALA A 424 -11.24 -5.65 -10.55
C ALA A 424 -9.81 -5.25 -10.98
N HIS A 425 -9.15 -6.01 -11.87
CA HIS A 425 -7.82 -5.63 -12.40
C HIS A 425 -7.87 -4.46 -13.40
N ASN A 426 -9.02 -4.25 -14.06
CA ASN A 426 -9.21 -3.20 -15.05
C ASN A 426 -10.16 -2.12 -14.50
N ALA A 427 -9.71 -0.86 -14.52
CA ALA A 427 -10.49 0.25 -13.98
C ALA A 427 -11.82 0.50 -14.71
N ALA A 428 -11.88 0.30 -16.03
CA ALA A 428 -13.11 0.50 -16.81
C ALA A 428 -14.14 -0.59 -16.54
N ASP A 429 -13.68 -1.85 -16.44
CA ASP A 429 -14.55 -2.96 -16.04
C ASP A 429 -15.05 -2.77 -14.61
N ASN A 430 -14.18 -2.38 -13.68
CA ASN A 430 -14.57 -2.15 -12.28
C ASN A 430 -15.58 -0.99 -12.17
N GLU A 431 -15.33 0.13 -12.86
CA GLU A 431 -16.27 1.25 -12.92
C GLU A 431 -17.65 0.80 -13.44
N ARG A 432 -17.68 0.06 -14.55
CA ARG A 432 -18.91 -0.48 -15.15
C ARG A 432 -19.64 -1.39 -14.17
N ASP A 433 -18.93 -2.31 -13.53
CA ASP A 433 -19.51 -3.30 -12.64
C ASP A 433 -20.12 -2.64 -11.39
N ILE A 434 -19.42 -1.68 -10.77
CA ILE A 434 -19.90 -0.96 -9.60
C ILE A 434 -21.10 -0.07 -9.94
N LYS A 435 -21.05 0.69 -11.04
CA LYS A 435 -22.19 1.48 -11.51
C LYS A 435 -23.39 0.59 -11.85
N GLY A 436 -23.15 -0.62 -12.35
CA GLY A 436 -24.18 -1.62 -12.61
C GLY A 436 -24.95 -2.09 -11.37
N LEU A 437 -24.45 -1.84 -10.15
CA LEU A 437 -25.17 -2.11 -8.90
C LEU A 437 -26.33 -1.12 -8.66
N GLY A 438 -26.33 0.03 -9.34
CA GLY A 438 -27.38 1.04 -9.23
C GLY A 438 -27.26 1.91 -7.97
N ASN A 439 -28.28 1.89 -7.10
CA ASN A 439 -28.35 2.75 -5.92
C ASN A 439 -27.96 2.02 -4.64
N ASN A 440 -27.06 2.62 -3.87
CA ASN A 440 -26.83 2.29 -2.46
C ASN A 440 -27.66 3.21 -1.54
N ALA A 441 -27.56 3.02 -0.23
CA ALA A 441 -28.31 3.78 0.78
C ALA A 441 -28.07 5.30 0.78
N MET A 442 -26.99 5.80 0.16
CA MET A 442 -26.70 7.24 0.02
C MET A 442 -27.00 7.79 -1.38
N GLY A 443 -27.24 6.92 -2.37
CA GLY A 443 -27.57 7.27 -3.75
C GLY A 443 -26.86 6.40 -4.79
N ASP A 444 -26.88 6.83 -6.03
CA ASP A 444 -26.31 6.06 -7.15
C ASP A 444 -24.79 5.91 -7.06
N PHE A 445 -24.27 4.75 -7.46
CA PHE A 445 -22.84 4.44 -7.46
C PHE A 445 -22.01 5.32 -8.40
N ALA A 446 -22.59 5.96 -9.41
CA ALA A 446 -21.89 6.98 -10.18
C ALA A 446 -21.47 8.19 -9.32
N ARG A 447 -22.17 8.45 -8.20
CA ARG A 447 -21.80 9.49 -7.22
C ARG A 447 -20.87 8.97 -6.14
N TYR A 448 -21.07 7.74 -5.68
CA TYR A 448 -20.35 7.12 -4.56
C TYR A 448 -19.56 5.89 -5.02
N LEU A 449 -18.70 6.10 -6.02
CA LEU A 449 -17.95 5.03 -6.69
C LEU A 449 -16.82 4.50 -5.81
N ASN A 450 -15.94 5.40 -5.37
CA ASN A 450 -14.65 5.04 -4.77
C ASN A 450 -14.60 4.81 -3.23
N PRO A 451 -15.51 5.34 -2.37
CA PRO A 451 -15.30 5.31 -0.92
C PRO A 451 -15.80 4.02 -0.22
N TYR A 452 -16.15 2.97 -0.96
CA TYR A 452 -16.73 1.75 -0.37
C TYR A 452 -15.84 1.15 0.74
N SER A 453 -14.52 1.04 0.50
CA SER A 453 -13.54 0.55 1.50
C SER A 453 -13.62 1.31 2.84
N LEU A 454 -13.73 2.64 2.78
CA LEU A 454 -13.91 3.45 4.00
C LEU A 454 -15.23 3.10 4.71
N MET A 455 -16.32 2.94 3.96
CA MET A 455 -17.63 2.65 4.55
C MET A 455 -17.66 1.27 5.21
N THR A 456 -17.11 0.24 4.57
CA THR A 456 -17.11 -1.12 5.15
C THR A 456 -16.18 -1.21 6.38
N THR A 457 -14.98 -0.62 6.32
CA THR A 457 -14.04 -0.62 7.46
C THR A 457 -14.58 0.19 8.64
N LEU A 458 -15.28 1.30 8.37
CA LEU A 458 -15.96 2.10 9.40
C LEU A 458 -16.95 1.25 10.21
N GLY A 459 -17.72 0.39 9.54
CA GLY A 459 -18.68 -0.50 10.19
C GLY A 459 -18.04 -1.45 11.19
N THR A 460 -16.94 -2.10 10.80
CA THR A 460 -16.20 -3.00 11.70
C THR A 460 -15.51 -2.25 12.83
N TYR A 461 -14.95 -1.06 12.55
CA TYR A 461 -14.28 -0.24 13.55
C TYR A 461 -15.23 0.26 14.63
N GLU A 462 -16.35 0.89 14.23
CA GLU A 462 -17.35 1.42 15.16
C GLU A 462 -17.98 0.30 15.99
N GLY A 463 -18.31 -0.82 15.35
CA GLY A 463 -18.86 -1.98 16.03
C GLY A 463 -17.92 -2.55 17.10
N GLN A 464 -16.63 -2.74 16.75
CA GLN A 464 -15.66 -3.29 17.69
C GLN A 464 -15.37 -2.29 18.83
N ARG A 465 -15.23 -0.99 18.52
CA ARG A 465 -15.10 0.09 19.51
C ARG A 465 -16.30 0.15 20.48
N ALA A 466 -17.50 -0.13 19.99
CA ALA A 466 -18.70 -0.14 20.83
C ALA A 466 -18.79 -1.35 21.78
N THR A 467 -18.01 -2.40 21.54
CA THR A 467 -18.12 -3.68 22.27
C THR A 467 -16.85 -4.09 23.00
N SER A 468 -15.73 -3.41 22.77
CA SER A 468 -14.43 -3.73 23.37
C SER A 468 -13.54 -2.49 23.52
N ASN A 469 -12.69 -2.48 24.56
CA ASN A 469 -11.61 -1.49 24.73
C ASN A 469 -10.30 -1.93 24.05
N GLN A 470 -10.25 -3.14 23.49
CA GLN A 470 -9.09 -3.63 22.71
C GLN A 470 -8.95 -2.83 21.42
N ARG A 471 -7.71 -2.61 20.98
CA ARG A 471 -7.43 -1.92 19.71
C ARG A 471 -8.01 -2.70 18.55
N VAL A 472 -8.62 -1.95 17.64
CA VAL A 472 -9.08 -2.50 16.36
C VAL A 472 -7.86 -2.60 15.45
N PHE A 473 -7.80 -3.66 14.65
CA PHE A 473 -6.88 -3.73 13.55
C PHE A 473 -7.53 -4.45 12.37
N THR A 474 -7.61 -3.72 11.25
CA THR A 474 -8.15 -4.23 10.00
C THR A 474 -7.11 -4.08 8.89
N LEU A 475 -6.83 -5.14 8.15
CA LEU A 475 -6.10 -5.09 6.88
C LEU A 475 -7.14 -5.01 5.75
N THR A 476 -7.04 -4.08 4.80
CA THR A 476 -8.05 -3.87 3.73
C THR A 476 -7.44 -3.67 2.34
N ARG A 477 -8.04 -4.21 1.26
CA ARG A 477 -7.35 -4.26 -0.06
C ARG A 477 -7.28 -2.89 -0.73
N SER A 478 -8.30 -2.08 -0.50
CA SER A 478 -8.38 -0.71 -0.97
C SER A 478 -8.37 0.26 0.21
N ALA A 479 -8.13 1.54 -0.06
CA ALA A 479 -8.31 2.63 0.89
C ALA A 479 -8.93 3.84 0.20
N TRP A 480 -9.38 4.79 1.01
CA TRP A 480 -9.88 6.08 0.57
C TRP A 480 -9.40 7.16 1.54
N ALA A 481 -9.58 8.45 1.21
CA ALA A 481 -9.31 9.50 2.16
C ALA A 481 -10.16 9.32 3.44
N GLY A 482 -9.53 9.39 4.62
CA GLY A 482 -10.18 9.18 5.91
C GLY A 482 -10.12 7.73 6.41
N ALA A 483 -9.70 6.75 5.59
CA ALA A 483 -9.66 5.34 6.00
C ALA A 483 -8.74 5.09 7.21
N GLN A 484 -7.71 5.90 7.41
CA GLN A 484 -6.82 5.76 8.57
C GLN A 484 -7.55 5.85 9.93
N ARG A 485 -8.68 6.55 10.00
CA ARG A 485 -9.42 6.74 11.27
C ARG A 485 -10.11 5.45 11.74
N THR A 486 -10.25 4.46 10.87
CA THR A 486 -10.94 3.19 11.15
C THR A 486 -9.96 2.10 11.61
N ALA A 487 -8.73 2.49 11.98
CA ALA A 487 -7.63 1.56 12.29
C ALA A 487 -7.37 0.53 11.18
N ALA A 488 -7.67 0.93 9.94
CA ALA A 488 -7.45 0.14 8.75
C ALA A 488 -6.07 0.43 8.14
N ALA A 489 -5.34 -0.62 7.80
CA ALA A 489 -4.13 -0.56 7.00
C ALA A 489 -4.40 -1.16 5.61
N SER A 490 -3.88 -0.55 4.56
CA SER A 490 -4.07 -1.06 3.20
C SER A 490 -2.92 -1.94 2.71
N TRP A 491 -3.17 -2.81 1.74
CA TRP A 491 -2.11 -3.46 0.97
C TRP A 491 -2.35 -3.34 -0.54
N SER A 492 -1.30 -3.49 -1.34
CA SER A 492 -1.30 -3.25 -2.80
C SER A 492 -2.03 -4.29 -3.66
N GLY A 493 -2.79 -5.21 -3.07
CA GLY A 493 -3.54 -6.24 -3.80
C GLY A 493 -2.70 -7.35 -4.41
N ASP A 494 -3.28 -8.03 -5.40
CA ASP A 494 -2.80 -9.30 -5.95
C ASP A 494 -1.69 -9.09 -6.99
N THR A 495 -0.56 -8.57 -6.51
CA THR A 495 0.60 -8.25 -7.33
C THR A 495 1.34 -9.50 -7.83
N ARG A 496 2.19 -9.35 -8.85
CA ARG A 496 2.99 -10.46 -9.41
C ARG A 496 4.45 -10.37 -8.98
N ALA A 497 5.09 -11.51 -8.79
CA ALA A 497 6.52 -11.58 -8.50
C ALA A 497 7.33 -11.05 -9.69
N SER A 498 7.97 -9.89 -9.52
CA SER A 498 9.00 -9.40 -10.44
C SER A 498 9.82 -8.29 -9.77
N TRP A 499 11.05 -8.05 -10.27
CA TRP A 499 11.89 -6.93 -9.84
C TRP A 499 11.24 -5.57 -10.12
N LYS A 500 10.54 -5.45 -11.26
CA LYS A 500 9.74 -4.27 -11.61
C LYS A 500 8.66 -4.00 -10.56
N THR A 501 7.92 -5.04 -10.17
CA THR A 501 6.85 -4.92 -9.18
C THR A 501 7.39 -4.54 -7.81
N LEU A 502 8.57 -5.05 -7.42
CA LEU A 502 9.25 -4.61 -6.20
C LEU A 502 9.55 -3.09 -6.22
N LEU A 503 10.04 -2.55 -7.33
CA LEU A 503 10.23 -1.10 -7.49
C LEU A 503 8.90 -0.33 -7.36
N GLU A 504 7.84 -0.82 -8.01
CA GLU A 504 6.49 -0.25 -7.91
C GLU A 504 5.91 -0.31 -6.49
N GLN A 505 6.30 -1.30 -5.68
CA GLN A 505 5.91 -1.33 -4.27
C GLN A 505 6.51 -0.17 -3.47
N ILE A 506 7.74 0.22 -3.78
CA ILE A 506 8.45 1.30 -3.06
C ILE A 506 7.78 2.64 -3.37
N ASN A 507 7.65 2.98 -4.66
CA ASN A 507 7.09 4.25 -5.08
C ASN A 507 5.58 4.39 -4.71
N GLY A 508 4.83 3.29 -4.77
CA GLY A 508 3.41 3.27 -4.48
C GLY A 508 3.15 3.34 -2.98
N GLY A 509 3.93 2.61 -2.16
CA GLY A 509 3.86 2.68 -0.70
C GLY A 509 4.14 4.09 -0.17
N VAL A 510 5.11 4.80 -0.75
CA VAL A 510 5.36 6.22 -0.42
C VAL A 510 4.17 7.09 -0.81
N ASN A 511 3.61 6.92 -2.02
CA ASN A 511 2.47 7.71 -2.48
C ASN A 511 1.16 7.42 -1.71
N VAL A 512 1.02 6.24 -1.09
CA VAL A 512 -0.06 5.99 -0.12
C VAL A 512 0.21 6.74 1.19
N THR A 513 1.40 6.56 1.76
CA THR A 513 1.72 7.02 3.12
C THR A 513 1.85 8.54 3.25
N ILE A 514 2.33 9.23 2.21
CA ILE A 514 2.42 10.70 2.19
C ILE A 514 1.05 11.38 2.20
N THR A 515 -0.02 10.71 1.77
CA THR A 515 -1.39 11.28 1.79
C THR A 515 -1.98 11.40 3.19
N GLY A 516 -1.29 10.86 4.21
CA GLY A 516 -1.84 10.71 5.53
C GLY A 516 -2.53 9.36 5.78
N ASN A 517 -2.29 8.32 4.98
CA ASN A 517 -2.66 6.93 5.32
C ASN A 517 -1.41 6.18 5.81
N PRO A 518 -1.13 6.13 7.13
CA PRO A 518 0.23 5.87 7.62
C PRO A 518 0.59 4.38 7.69
N TYR A 519 -0.41 3.49 7.66
CA TYR A 519 -0.22 2.05 7.77
C TYR A 519 -0.55 1.40 6.44
N TRP A 520 0.48 0.82 5.82
CA TRP A 520 0.42 0.18 4.51
C TRP A 520 1.38 -1.02 4.48
N THR A 521 1.07 -2.01 3.64
CA THR A 521 1.91 -3.19 3.39
C THR A 521 1.73 -3.72 1.98
N GLN A 522 2.40 -4.83 1.67
CA GLN A 522 2.33 -5.53 0.41
C GLN A 522 2.49 -7.05 0.65
N ASP A 523 2.30 -7.84 -0.40
CA ASP A 523 2.58 -9.28 -0.41
C ASP A 523 4.05 -9.52 -0.72
N THR A 524 4.84 -9.80 0.31
CA THR A 524 6.29 -9.96 0.11
C THR A 524 6.58 -11.08 -0.89
N ALA A 525 7.32 -10.71 -1.94
CA ALA A 525 7.63 -11.55 -3.11
C ALA A 525 6.47 -11.78 -4.10
N GLY A 526 5.43 -10.96 -4.06
CA GLY A 526 4.27 -11.00 -4.95
C GLY A 526 3.24 -12.07 -4.56
N PHE A 527 1.95 -11.76 -4.80
CA PHE A 527 0.85 -12.69 -4.61
C PHE A 527 0.98 -13.89 -5.57
N PHE A 528 1.04 -13.60 -6.87
CA PHE A 528 1.25 -14.59 -7.93
C PHE A 528 2.74 -14.72 -8.25
N ILE A 529 3.21 -15.94 -8.48
CA ILE A 529 4.58 -16.18 -8.95
C ILE A 529 4.69 -15.90 -10.45
N GLY A 530 3.70 -16.35 -11.23
CA GLY A 530 3.68 -16.23 -12.68
C GLY A 530 4.79 -17.02 -13.40
N GLY A 531 4.80 -16.98 -14.74
CA GLY A 531 5.74 -17.75 -15.57
C GLY A 531 7.21 -17.29 -15.51
N GLY A 532 7.51 -16.15 -14.89
CA GLY A 532 8.88 -15.61 -14.79
C GLY A 532 9.78 -16.37 -13.81
N PHE A 533 9.17 -17.18 -12.93
CA PHE A 533 9.90 -17.97 -11.93
C PHE A 533 9.38 -19.41 -11.89
N PRO A 534 9.64 -20.23 -12.92
CA PRO A 534 9.18 -21.61 -12.97
C PRO A 534 9.66 -22.39 -11.75
N GLY A 535 8.76 -23.14 -11.13
CA GLY A 535 9.03 -23.88 -9.89
C GLY A 535 9.05 -23.05 -8.62
N GLY A 536 8.75 -21.74 -8.68
CA GLY A 536 8.46 -20.87 -7.54
C GLY A 536 9.53 -20.90 -6.44
N GLU A 537 9.21 -21.40 -5.24
CA GLU A 537 10.14 -21.47 -4.11
C GLU A 537 11.40 -22.29 -4.40
N LYS A 538 11.38 -23.16 -5.42
CA LYS A 538 12.54 -23.94 -5.86
C LYS A 538 13.44 -23.17 -6.84
N ASN A 539 12.94 -22.07 -7.40
CA ASN A 539 13.66 -21.25 -8.36
C ASN A 539 14.67 -20.33 -7.64
N ALA A 540 15.96 -20.46 -7.99
CA ALA A 540 17.01 -19.67 -7.36
C ALA A 540 16.83 -18.15 -7.55
N SER A 541 16.42 -17.68 -8.75
CA SER A 541 16.14 -16.27 -9.01
C SER A 541 15.00 -15.73 -8.13
N TYR A 542 13.94 -16.52 -7.96
CA TYR A 542 12.82 -16.14 -7.09
C TYR A 542 13.25 -16.02 -5.63
N ARG A 543 14.08 -16.94 -5.16
CA ARG A 543 14.60 -16.89 -3.78
C ARG A 543 15.42 -15.63 -3.50
N GLU A 544 16.20 -15.15 -4.48
CA GLU A 544 16.87 -13.86 -4.35
C GLU A 544 15.87 -12.71 -4.29
N LEU A 545 14.89 -12.68 -5.21
CA LEU A 545 13.83 -11.69 -5.20
C LEU A 545 13.12 -11.67 -3.83
N TYR A 546 12.78 -12.84 -3.27
CA TYR A 546 12.13 -12.95 -1.97
C TYR A 546 13.02 -12.41 -0.83
N ALA A 547 14.30 -12.76 -0.80
CA ALA A 547 15.23 -12.21 0.20
C ALA A 547 15.30 -10.67 0.14
N ARG A 548 15.43 -10.09 -1.07
CA ARG A 548 15.47 -8.63 -1.26
C ARG A 548 14.14 -7.96 -0.91
N TRP A 549 13.02 -8.60 -1.24
CA TRP A 549 11.70 -8.06 -0.93
C TRP A 549 11.40 -8.10 0.57
N LEU A 550 11.87 -9.12 1.31
CA LEU A 550 11.69 -9.16 2.77
C LEU A 550 12.58 -8.13 3.50
N GLN A 551 13.77 -7.84 2.95
CA GLN A 551 14.61 -6.73 3.42
C GLN A 551 13.89 -5.38 3.30
N TYR A 552 13.25 -5.14 2.16
CA TYR A 552 12.36 -3.99 1.99
C TYR A 552 11.20 -4.00 3.00
N ALA A 553 10.49 -5.13 3.12
CA ALA A 553 9.32 -5.27 4.00
C ALA A 553 9.62 -4.99 5.48
N ALA A 554 10.85 -5.18 5.95
CA ALA A 554 11.26 -4.81 7.31
C ALA A 554 11.10 -3.31 7.61
N PHE A 555 11.09 -2.47 6.57
CA PHE A 555 10.95 -1.01 6.64
C PHE A 555 9.61 -0.50 6.10
N ASN A 556 8.67 -1.39 5.83
CA ASN A 556 7.28 -1.00 5.59
C ASN A 556 6.60 -0.67 6.93
N PRO A 557 5.51 0.13 6.95
CA PRO A 557 4.74 0.33 8.18
C PRO A 557 4.35 -0.99 8.86
N LEU A 558 3.94 -2.00 8.08
CA LEU A 558 3.69 -3.38 8.54
C LEU A 558 4.51 -4.37 7.70
N MET A 559 4.98 -5.46 8.32
CA MET A 559 5.82 -6.48 7.66
C MET A 559 5.03 -7.78 7.47
N ARG A 560 4.72 -8.16 6.23
CA ARG A 560 3.84 -9.30 5.92
C ARG A 560 4.37 -10.17 4.78
N ILE A 561 4.35 -11.48 4.99
CA ILE A 561 4.58 -12.51 3.96
C ILE A 561 3.21 -13.08 3.57
N HIS A 562 2.89 -13.10 2.27
CA HIS A 562 1.66 -13.66 1.73
C HIS A 562 1.81 -14.02 0.24
N GLY A 563 0.90 -14.85 -0.26
CA GLY A 563 0.71 -15.12 -1.68
C GLY A 563 0.12 -16.52 -1.92
N THR A 564 -0.12 -16.81 -3.20
CA THR A 564 -0.66 -18.09 -3.71
C THR A 564 0.45 -18.94 -4.36
N ASP A 565 0.09 -20.03 -5.06
CA ASP A 565 0.94 -20.95 -5.84
C ASP A 565 1.93 -21.83 -5.04
N ILE A 566 2.56 -21.29 -3.99
CA ILE A 566 3.70 -21.90 -3.29
C ILE A 566 3.66 -21.73 -1.78
N GLU A 567 4.49 -22.50 -1.05
CA GLU A 567 4.81 -22.24 0.36
C GLU A 567 5.85 -21.11 0.46
N ARG A 568 5.76 -20.27 1.50
CA ARG A 568 6.64 -19.10 1.68
C ARG A 568 7.27 -19.01 3.07
N GLU A 569 6.92 -19.92 3.98
CA GLU A 569 7.40 -19.96 5.34
C GLU A 569 8.95 -19.99 5.36
N PRO A 570 9.62 -18.98 5.95
CA PRO A 570 11.07 -18.85 5.84
C PRO A 570 11.87 -20.06 6.31
N TYR A 571 11.37 -20.79 7.31
CA TYR A 571 12.06 -21.97 7.86
C TYR A 571 12.24 -23.11 6.84
N LEU A 572 11.48 -23.14 5.75
CA LEU A 572 11.63 -24.15 4.68
C LEU A 572 12.98 -24.05 3.96
N PHE A 573 13.61 -22.87 4.00
CA PHE A 573 14.89 -22.61 3.36
C PHE A 573 16.09 -22.92 4.26
N LYS A 574 15.87 -23.19 5.56
CA LYS A 574 16.96 -23.36 6.55
C LYS A 574 18.00 -24.41 6.15
N GLN A 575 17.57 -25.50 5.53
CA GLN A 575 18.46 -26.56 5.03
C GLN A 575 18.72 -26.45 3.53
N SER A 576 17.70 -26.10 2.75
CA SER A 576 17.76 -26.10 1.28
C SER A 576 18.48 -24.87 0.70
N ASP A 577 18.57 -23.78 1.46
CA ASP A 577 19.19 -22.52 1.06
C ASP A 577 19.59 -21.66 2.29
N PRO A 578 20.65 -22.04 3.03
CA PRO A 578 21.02 -21.39 4.29
C PRO A 578 21.34 -19.89 4.17
N GLU A 579 21.89 -19.45 3.03
CA GLU A 579 22.18 -18.03 2.76
C GLU A 579 20.90 -17.21 2.63
N MET A 580 19.91 -17.71 1.88
CA MET A 580 18.60 -17.09 1.80
C MET A 580 17.92 -17.08 3.18
N TYR A 581 17.93 -18.21 3.90
CA TYR A 581 17.35 -18.28 5.24
C TYR A 581 17.96 -17.25 6.18
N LYS A 582 19.29 -17.10 6.17
CA LYS A 582 20.00 -16.08 6.95
C LYS A 582 19.51 -14.67 6.59
N ALA A 583 19.43 -14.34 5.29
CA ALA A 583 18.95 -13.03 4.84
C ALA A 583 17.51 -12.74 5.32
N LEU A 584 16.61 -13.73 5.23
CA LEU A 584 15.23 -13.59 5.71
C LEU A 584 15.18 -13.43 7.24
N TYR A 585 15.94 -14.24 7.97
CA TYR A 585 16.00 -14.22 9.43
C TYR A 585 16.55 -12.91 9.96
N ASP A 586 17.62 -12.39 9.35
CA ASP A 586 18.27 -11.15 9.73
C ASP A 586 17.37 -9.94 9.47
N ALA A 587 16.65 -9.90 8.34
CA ALA A 587 15.66 -8.86 8.06
C ALA A 587 14.55 -8.81 9.13
N VAL A 588 14.04 -9.99 9.53
CA VAL A 588 13.03 -10.10 10.58
C VAL A 588 13.61 -9.72 11.93
N ARG A 589 14.80 -10.20 12.30
CA ARG A 589 15.43 -9.79 13.57
C ARG A 589 15.66 -8.29 13.64
N LEU A 590 16.11 -7.66 12.56
CA LEU A 590 16.24 -6.20 12.49
C LEU A 590 14.92 -5.50 12.78
N ARG A 591 13.81 -5.97 12.19
CA ARG A 591 12.46 -5.45 12.48
C ARG A 591 12.13 -5.50 13.97
N TYR A 592 12.34 -6.65 14.63
CA TYR A 592 12.06 -6.80 16.06
C TYR A 592 13.00 -5.98 16.95
N ARG A 593 14.28 -5.90 16.60
CA ARG A 593 15.23 -5.00 17.27
C ARG A 593 14.79 -3.55 17.15
N LEU A 594 14.17 -3.12 16.06
CA LEU A 594 13.68 -1.76 15.86
C LEU A 594 12.30 -1.48 16.47
N LEU A 595 11.65 -2.44 17.15
CA LEU A 595 10.31 -2.22 17.71
C LEU A 595 10.20 -1.00 18.64
N PRO A 596 11.14 -0.68 19.56
CA PRO A 596 11.05 0.54 20.35
C PRO A 596 11.07 1.82 19.50
N TYR A 597 11.87 1.85 18.43
CA TYR A 597 11.89 2.95 17.46
C TYR A 597 10.55 3.04 16.70
N THR A 598 10.16 1.96 16.02
CA THR A 598 8.94 1.90 15.19
C THR A 598 7.68 2.18 16.00
N TYR A 599 7.58 1.61 17.20
CA TYR A 599 6.41 1.81 18.07
C TYR A 599 6.33 3.22 18.64
N SER A 600 7.49 3.84 18.91
CA SER A 600 7.51 5.24 19.33
C SER A 600 7.04 6.18 18.22
N LEU A 601 7.42 5.87 16.98
CA LEU A 601 6.96 6.61 15.82
C LEU A 601 5.47 6.38 15.53
N ALA A 602 4.93 5.18 15.77
CA ALA A 602 3.49 4.95 15.72
C ALA A 602 2.73 5.84 16.74
N GLY A 603 3.26 5.97 17.97
CA GLY A 603 2.73 6.94 18.94
C GLY A 603 2.77 8.39 18.43
N LYS A 604 3.82 8.75 17.68
CA LYS A 604 3.96 10.05 17.01
C LYS A 604 2.97 10.23 15.84
N VAL A 605 2.68 9.17 15.08
CA VAL A 605 1.66 9.16 14.02
C VAL A 605 0.30 9.52 14.60
N THR A 606 -0.10 8.88 15.70
CA THR A 606 -1.41 9.09 16.34
C THR A 606 -1.51 10.46 17.02
N ARG A 607 -0.47 10.89 17.74
CA ARG A 607 -0.53 12.12 18.54
C ARG A 607 -0.22 13.38 17.75
N ASP A 608 0.71 13.30 16.80
CA ASP A 608 1.34 14.47 16.18
C ASP A 608 1.17 14.48 14.64
N GLY A 609 0.32 13.61 14.08
CA GLY A 609 0.06 13.56 12.63
C GLY A 609 1.24 13.08 11.78
N TYR A 610 2.20 12.37 12.37
CA TYR A 610 3.43 11.95 11.69
C TYR A 610 3.21 10.86 10.63
N THR A 611 4.27 10.58 9.86
CA THR A 611 4.32 9.55 8.81
C THR A 611 5.55 8.64 8.99
N LEU A 612 5.36 7.31 8.95
CA LEU A 612 6.41 6.29 9.15
C LEU A 612 7.29 6.06 7.93
N MET A 613 6.70 5.65 6.80
CA MET A 613 7.37 5.49 5.50
C MET A 613 7.19 6.80 4.72
N ARG A 614 8.29 7.46 4.36
CA ARG A 614 8.27 8.88 4.03
C ARG A 614 8.96 9.15 2.70
N ALA A 615 8.33 9.96 1.86
CA ALA A 615 8.99 10.51 0.68
C ALA A 615 10.21 11.34 1.12
N LEU A 616 11.32 11.26 0.40
CA LEU A 616 12.53 12.01 0.75
C LEU A 616 12.30 13.53 0.88
N PRO A 617 11.44 14.20 0.06
CA PRO A 617 11.15 15.61 0.26
C PRO A 617 10.47 15.98 1.58
N MET A 618 9.92 15.02 2.35
CA MET A 618 9.38 15.30 3.68
C MET A 618 10.48 15.76 4.65
N ASP A 619 11.68 15.19 4.51
CA ASP A 619 12.82 15.47 5.39
C ASP A 619 13.89 16.34 4.69
N PHE A 620 13.89 16.37 3.35
CA PHE A 620 14.83 17.12 2.51
C PHE A 620 14.10 17.96 1.42
N PRO A 621 13.11 18.80 1.78
CA PRO A 621 12.28 19.52 0.81
C PRO A 621 13.06 20.47 -0.12
N ASP A 622 14.21 20.95 0.37
CA ASP A 622 15.04 21.94 -0.31
C ASP A 622 16.15 21.31 -1.18
N ASP A 623 16.27 19.97 -1.21
CA ASP A 623 17.17 19.25 -2.11
C ASP A 623 16.41 18.75 -3.35
N PRO A 624 16.49 19.42 -4.51
CA PRO A 624 15.68 19.03 -5.67
C PRO A 624 16.05 17.64 -6.22
N ARG A 625 17.25 17.13 -5.91
CA ARG A 625 17.73 15.82 -6.39
C ARG A 625 16.95 14.64 -5.80
N VAL A 626 16.25 14.84 -4.67
CA VAL A 626 15.50 13.75 -4.04
C VAL A 626 14.09 13.56 -4.61
N ARG A 627 13.63 14.46 -5.48
CA ARG A 627 12.22 14.50 -5.91
C ARG A 627 11.82 13.30 -6.76
N ASP A 628 12.71 12.85 -7.62
CA ASP A 628 12.44 11.77 -8.57
C ASP A 628 13.06 10.42 -8.16
N ILE A 629 13.70 10.35 -6.99
CA ILE A 629 14.23 9.08 -6.45
C ILE A 629 13.05 8.17 -6.09
N ASN A 630 12.86 7.11 -6.87
CA ASN A 630 11.71 6.21 -6.81
C ASN A 630 12.02 4.85 -6.16
N ASP A 631 13.27 4.62 -5.78
CA ASP A 631 13.79 3.37 -5.19
C ASP A 631 14.32 3.55 -3.77
N ALA A 632 14.20 4.74 -3.18
CA ALA A 632 14.60 5.01 -1.80
C ALA A 632 13.63 5.92 -1.04
N PHE A 633 13.57 5.74 0.28
CA PHE A 633 12.66 6.48 1.15
C PHE A 633 13.24 6.65 2.57
N GLN A 634 12.66 7.55 3.36
CA GLN A 634 12.96 7.66 4.78
C GLN A 634 12.03 6.74 5.60
N PHE A 635 12.59 5.95 6.52
CA PHE A 635 11.82 5.21 7.53
C PHE A 635 11.97 5.88 8.90
N GLY A 636 10.95 6.65 9.27
CA GLY A 636 11.03 7.63 10.35
C GLY A 636 12.11 8.69 10.09
N PRO A 637 12.57 9.40 11.13
CA PRO A 637 13.53 10.49 10.96
C PRO A 637 14.99 10.05 10.74
N SER A 638 15.29 8.75 10.86
CA SER A 638 16.68 8.28 11.01
C SER A 638 17.21 7.50 9.81
N PHE A 639 16.40 6.67 9.15
CA PHE A 639 16.89 5.68 8.19
C PHE A 639 16.57 6.07 6.74
N LEU A 640 17.59 6.25 5.91
CA LEU A 640 17.47 6.18 4.45
C LEU A 640 17.54 4.71 4.02
N VAL A 641 16.43 4.20 3.51
CA VAL A 641 16.28 2.82 3.04
C VAL A 641 16.32 2.84 1.52
N HIS A 642 17.23 2.10 0.90
CA HIS A 642 17.31 1.94 -0.55
C HIS A 642 17.34 0.45 -0.90
N PRO A 643 16.16 -0.19 -1.07
CA PRO A 643 16.09 -1.61 -1.40
C PRO A 643 16.79 -1.97 -2.72
N VAL A 644 17.24 -3.21 -2.81
CA VAL A 644 17.78 -3.75 -4.06
C VAL A 644 16.62 -4.16 -4.96
N THR A 645 16.45 -3.47 -6.09
CA THR A 645 15.34 -3.64 -7.04
C THR A 645 15.75 -4.36 -8.34
N ARG A 646 16.89 -5.05 -8.33
CA ARG A 646 17.40 -5.83 -9.47
C ARG A 646 18.09 -7.11 -9.01
N GLN A 647 18.17 -8.07 -9.92
CA GLN A 647 18.91 -9.31 -9.70
C GLN A 647 20.43 -9.07 -9.65
N MET A 648 21.12 -9.75 -8.74
CA MET A 648 22.55 -9.62 -8.48
C MET A 648 23.31 -10.95 -8.35
N TYR A 649 22.68 -12.06 -7.98
CA TYR A 649 23.40 -13.31 -7.68
C TYR A 649 22.94 -14.51 -8.46
N ARG A 650 21.63 -14.73 -8.56
CA ARG A 650 21.04 -16.03 -8.91
C ARG A 650 20.53 -16.06 -10.34
N PHE A 651 21.29 -15.49 -11.28
CA PHE A 651 20.90 -15.38 -12.68
C PHE A 651 20.54 -16.75 -13.25
N GLN A 652 19.34 -16.86 -13.81
CA GLN A 652 19.00 -18.04 -14.60
C GLN A 652 19.62 -17.93 -15.99
N PRO A 653 20.11 -19.05 -16.54
CA PRO A 653 20.36 -19.17 -17.98
C PRO A 653 19.16 -18.63 -18.77
N PRO A 654 19.35 -17.81 -19.81
CA PRO A 654 18.25 -17.52 -20.72
C PRO A 654 17.69 -18.84 -21.26
N PRO A 655 16.36 -19.02 -21.40
CA PRO A 655 15.78 -20.29 -21.83
C PRO A 655 16.40 -20.74 -23.16
N PRO A 656 16.57 -22.05 -23.40
CA PRO A 656 17.08 -22.56 -24.67
C PRO A 656 16.25 -22.05 -25.84
N ALA A 657 16.89 -21.80 -26.98
CA ALA A 657 16.21 -21.34 -28.18
C ALA A 657 15.47 -22.50 -28.84
N THR A 658 14.32 -22.20 -29.46
CA THR A 658 13.60 -23.15 -30.32
C THR A 658 14.55 -23.69 -31.39
N ILE A 659 14.53 -25.00 -31.60
CA ILE A 659 15.37 -25.60 -32.64
C ILE A 659 14.92 -25.07 -34.01
N PRO A 660 15.82 -24.47 -34.80
CA PRO A 660 15.45 -23.89 -36.07
C PRO A 660 15.05 -24.97 -37.07
N ALA A 661 14.14 -24.65 -37.99
CA ALA A 661 13.67 -25.58 -39.02
C ALA A 661 14.80 -26.20 -39.85
N THR A 662 15.89 -25.45 -40.05
CA THR A 662 17.09 -25.91 -40.75
C THR A 662 17.74 -27.13 -40.10
N ALA A 663 17.52 -27.34 -38.80
CA ALA A 663 18.05 -28.45 -38.02
C ALA A 663 17.05 -29.60 -37.82
N LEU A 664 15.81 -29.52 -38.31
CA LEU A 664 14.80 -30.58 -38.14
C LEU A 664 14.57 -31.34 -39.44
N ARG A 665 14.51 -32.68 -39.36
CA ARG A 665 14.20 -33.55 -40.49
C ARG A 665 13.14 -34.59 -40.13
N THR A 666 12.18 -34.81 -41.03
CA THR A 666 11.21 -35.90 -40.91
C THR A 666 11.92 -37.25 -41.12
N PRO A 667 11.30 -38.39 -40.79
CA PRO A 667 11.90 -39.71 -41.01
C PRO A 667 12.29 -39.99 -42.48
N ASP A 668 11.59 -39.37 -43.45
CA ASP A 668 11.89 -39.42 -44.88
C ASP A 668 12.83 -38.29 -45.36
N GLY A 669 13.41 -37.52 -44.45
CA GLY A 669 14.47 -36.53 -44.73
C GLY A 669 13.99 -35.15 -45.21
N LYS A 670 12.69 -34.86 -45.18
CA LYS A 670 12.13 -33.53 -45.52
C LYS A 670 12.34 -32.54 -44.36
N PRO A 671 12.34 -31.22 -44.61
CA PRO A 671 12.43 -30.22 -43.53
C PRO A 671 11.24 -30.32 -42.54
N GLY A 672 11.53 -30.19 -41.23
CA GLY A 672 10.52 -30.25 -40.16
C GLY A 672 10.45 -31.60 -39.43
N LEU A 673 9.45 -31.80 -38.56
CA LEU A 673 9.15 -33.09 -37.94
C LEU A 673 7.75 -33.57 -38.34
N ALA A 674 7.56 -34.88 -38.44
CA ALA A 674 6.28 -35.47 -38.80
C ALA A 674 5.37 -35.57 -37.57
N GLY A 675 4.31 -34.78 -37.53
CA GLY A 675 3.34 -34.69 -36.44
C GLY A 675 2.08 -35.54 -36.65
N GLN A 676 1.59 -36.14 -35.57
CA GLN A 676 0.33 -36.89 -35.50
C GLN A 676 -0.45 -36.43 -34.27
N TYR A 677 -1.68 -35.93 -34.46
CA TYR A 677 -2.57 -35.56 -33.38
C TYR A 677 -3.47 -36.73 -32.98
N PHE A 678 -3.95 -36.71 -31.74
CA PHE A 678 -4.84 -37.72 -31.17
C PHE A 678 -5.89 -37.06 -30.27
N ALA A 679 -7.09 -37.64 -30.23
CA ALA A 679 -8.09 -37.32 -29.21
C ALA A 679 -7.80 -38.14 -27.96
N GLY A 680 -7.88 -37.50 -26.80
CA GLY A 680 -7.45 -38.03 -25.51
C GLY A 680 -5.99 -37.67 -25.18
N THR A 681 -5.60 -37.86 -23.91
CA THR A 681 -4.31 -37.43 -23.37
C THR A 681 -3.24 -38.53 -23.41
N ASN A 682 -3.54 -39.68 -24.01
CA ASN A 682 -2.66 -40.85 -24.04
C ASN A 682 -2.67 -41.57 -25.39
N PHE A 683 -2.71 -40.80 -26.49
CA PHE A 683 -2.61 -41.29 -27.87
C PHE A 683 -3.70 -42.30 -28.29
N GLU A 684 -4.91 -42.13 -27.77
CA GLU A 684 -5.99 -43.11 -27.85
C GLU A 684 -6.54 -43.23 -29.27
N THR A 685 -7.01 -42.11 -29.84
CA THR A 685 -7.62 -42.10 -31.18
C THR A 685 -6.83 -41.19 -32.11
N PRO A 686 -6.19 -41.69 -33.19
CA PRO A 686 -5.43 -40.84 -34.10
C PRO A 686 -6.35 -39.94 -34.94
N HIS A 687 -5.95 -38.68 -35.08
CA HIS A 687 -6.57 -37.66 -35.92
C HIS A 687 -5.62 -37.22 -37.04
N GLY A 688 -5.63 -35.96 -37.46
CA GLY A 688 -4.85 -35.50 -38.61
C GLY A 688 -3.35 -35.54 -38.40
N LYS A 689 -2.64 -35.51 -39.53
CA LYS A 689 -1.19 -35.49 -39.64
C LYS A 689 -0.71 -34.14 -40.15
N THR A 690 0.51 -33.77 -39.79
CA THR A 690 1.17 -32.54 -40.22
C THR A 690 2.66 -32.76 -40.41
N VAL A 691 3.35 -31.82 -41.05
CA VAL A 691 4.80 -31.68 -41.00
C VAL A 691 5.08 -30.27 -40.53
N ASP A 692 5.64 -30.15 -39.33
CA ASP A 692 5.87 -28.85 -38.71
C ASP A 692 7.35 -28.48 -38.85
N ALA A 693 7.61 -27.37 -39.54
CA ALA A 693 8.97 -26.88 -39.75
C ALA A 693 9.65 -26.49 -38.43
N THR A 694 8.89 -26.03 -37.45
CA THR A 694 9.34 -25.68 -36.10
C THR A 694 8.34 -26.20 -35.08
N ILE A 695 8.83 -26.69 -33.94
CA ILE A 695 7.98 -27.09 -32.82
C ILE A 695 8.02 -25.97 -31.78
N ASP A 696 7.10 -25.03 -31.91
CA ASP A 696 6.92 -23.90 -31.00
C ASP A 696 5.47 -23.45 -31.07
N PHE A 697 4.62 -24.20 -30.36
CA PHE A 697 3.20 -24.04 -30.42
C PHE A 697 2.70 -23.25 -29.22
N GLN A 698 1.84 -22.28 -29.51
CA GLN A 698 0.91 -21.69 -28.54
C GLN A 698 -0.47 -21.73 -29.19
N TRP A 699 -1.33 -22.62 -28.71
CA TRP A 699 -2.68 -22.75 -29.25
C TRP A 699 -3.61 -21.75 -28.52
N PRO A 700 -4.10 -20.68 -29.19
CA PRO A 700 -5.01 -19.73 -28.57
C PRO A 700 -6.35 -20.39 -28.23
N GLY A 701 -7.07 -19.83 -27.25
CA GLY A 701 -8.42 -20.29 -26.92
C GLY A 701 -9.46 -19.86 -27.97
N PRO A 702 -10.60 -20.57 -28.07
CA PRO A 702 -11.74 -20.10 -28.86
C PRO A 702 -12.16 -18.66 -28.46
N PRO A 703 -12.58 -17.79 -29.40
CA PRO A 703 -12.83 -18.05 -30.83
C PRO A 703 -11.60 -17.90 -31.75
N LEU A 704 -10.40 -17.64 -31.21
CA LEU A 704 -9.18 -17.37 -31.99
C LEU A 704 -8.38 -18.64 -32.35
N ALA A 705 -8.89 -19.81 -31.96
CA ALA A 705 -8.25 -21.11 -32.15
C ALA A 705 -8.38 -21.62 -33.58
N ASP A 706 -7.25 -21.74 -34.29
CA ASP A 706 -7.16 -22.65 -35.43
C ASP A 706 -7.01 -24.08 -34.92
N MET A 707 -7.97 -24.94 -35.26
CA MET A 707 -8.00 -26.33 -34.83
C MET A 707 -6.90 -27.14 -35.54
N PRO A 708 -6.00 -27.83 -34.80
CA PRO A 708 -5.04 -28.73 -35.40
C PRO A 708 -5.76 -29.84 -36.19
N ALA A 709 -5.09 -30.37 -37.21
CA ALA A 709 -5.69 -31.23 -38.22
C ALA A 709 -6.59 -32.33 -37.60
N GLY A 710 -7.90 -32.21 -37.82
CA GLY A 710 -8.89 -33.22 -37.45
C GLY A 710 -9.31 -33.26 -35.97
N LEU A 711 -8.83 -32.37 -35.11
CA LEU A 711 -9.31 -32.27 -33.73
C LEU A 711 -10.63 -31.51 -33.65
N ALA A 712 -11.53 -31.95 -32.77
CA ALA A 712 -12.80 -31.29 -32.45
C ALA A 712 -12.72 -30.41 -31.18
N SER A 713 -11.68 -30.61 -30.36
CA SER A 713 -11.41 -29.90 -29.11
C SER A 713 -9.91 -29.67 -28.95
N LEU A 714 -9.56 -28.53 -28.37
CA LEU A 714 -8.19 -28.20 -27.93
C LEU A 714 -7.98 -28.50 -26.45
N ASP A 715 -8.96 -29.09 -25.78
CA ASP A 715 -8.83 -29.69 -24.46
C ASP A 715 -8.85 -31.22 -24.62
N ASN A 716 -8.08 -31.91 -23.77
CA ASN A 716 -7.93 -33.37 -23.77
C ASN A 716 -7.47 -33.94 -25.11
N PHE A 717 -6.32 -33.48 -25.59
CA PHE A 717 -5.69 -33.99 -26.81
C PHE A 717 -4.23 -34.34 -26.56
N SER A 718 -3.65 -35.14 -27.45
CA SER A 718 -2.24 -35.48 -27.44
C SER A 718 -1.65 -35.41 -28.84
N ALA A 719 -0.34 -35.23 -28.93
CA ALA A 719 0.38 -35.11 -30.19
C ALA A 719 1.77 -35.75 -30.09
N ARG A 720 2.19 -36.37 -31.20
CA ARG A 720 3.50 -37.01 -31.34
C ARG A 720 4.18 -36.48 -32.60
N TRP A 721 5.41 -35.99 -32.44
CA TRP A 721 6.31 -35.62 -33.52
C TRP A 721 7.47 -36.60 -33.59
N THR A 722 7.76 -37.11 -34.78
CA THR A 722 8.88 -38.02 -35.04
C THR A 722 9.78 -37.48 -36.14
N GLY A 723 11.08 -37.73 -36.03
CA GLY A 723 12.09 -37.29 -37.00
C GLY A 723 13.48 -37.28 -36.40
N ALA A 724 14.30 -36.31 -36.78
CA ALA A 724 15.66 -36.15 -36.29
C ALA A 724 16.08 -34.68 -36.17
N VAL A 725 17.02 -34.43 -35.26
CA VAL A 725 17.74 -33.16 -35.13
C VAL A 725 19.11 -33.30 -35.80
N VAL A 726 19.49 -32.34 -36.64
CA VAL A 726 20.78 -32.30 -37.34
C VAL A 726 21.67 -31.24 -36.71
N ALA A 727 22.83 -31.64 -36.18
CA ALA A 727 23.73 -30.74 -35.48
C ALA A 727 24.50 -29.80 -36.44
N PRO A 728 24.48 -28.46 -36.26
CA PRO A 728 25.20 -27.51 -37.10
C PRO A 728 26.69 -27.40 -36.78
N GLU A 729 27.13 -27.86 -35.61
CA GLU A 729 28.50 -27.77 -35.10
C GLU A 729 28.86 -28.97 -34.22
N ASP A 730 30.14 -29.13 -33.92
CA ASP A 730 30.65 -30.19 -33.02
C ASP A 730 30.50 -29.75 -31.57
N GLY A 731 30.08 -30.67 -30.68
CA GLY A 731 30.20 -30.48 -29.24
C GLY A 731 29.01 -31.00 -28.44
N GLU A 732 28.96 -30.59 -27.17
CA GLU A 732 27.84 -30.87 -26.28
C GLU A 732 26.67 -29.91 -26.58
N TYR A 733 25.48 -30.47 -26.76
CA TYR A 733 24.21 -29.77 -26.86
C TYR A 733 23.40 -30.04 -25.61
N GLU A 734 22.62 -29.06 -25.17
CA GLU A 734 21.49 -29.29 -24.28
C GLU A 734 20.23 -29.38 -25.14
N LEU A 735 19.55 -30.51 -25.13
CA LEU A 735 18.36 -30.77 -25.93
C LEU A 735 17.17 -31.04 -25.01
N GLY A 736 16.04 -30.37 -25.23
CA GLY A 736 14.89 -30.54 -24.35
C GLY A 736 13.59 -29.98 -24.90
N ALA A 737 12.55 -30.04 -24.07
CA ALA A 737 11.23 -29.54 -24.39
C ALA A 737 10.65 -28.72 -23.24
N GLU A 738 9.81 -27.75 -23.59
CA GLU A 738 9.00 -26.97 -22.66
C GLU A 738 7.52 -27.14 -22.98
N GLY A 739 6.68 -27.39 -21.99
CA GLY A 739 5.22 -27.48 -22.17
C GLY A 739 4.43 -27.29 -20.87
N ASP A 740 3.13 -26.99 -20.99
CA ASP A 740 2.18 -26.69 -19.89
C ASP A 740 1.27 -27.83 -19.44
N ASP A 741 1.57 -29.07 -19.82
CA ASP A 741 0.98 -30.29 -19.28
C ASP A 741 2.00 -31.42 -19.52
N GLY A 742 1.61 -32.65 -19.88
CA GLY A 742 2.58 -33.71 -20.04
C GLY A 742 3.38 -33.59 -21.33
N TYR A 743 4.70 -33.77 -21.24
CA TYR A 743 5.56 -33.93 -22.40
C TYR A 743 6.68 -34.93 -22.13
N ARG A 744 7.18 -35.55 -23.18
CA ARG A 744 8.39 -36.39 -23.11
C ARG A 744 9.18 -36.33 -24.41
N LEU A 745 10.50 -36.30 -24.27
CA LEU A 745 11.45 -36.36 -25.37
C LEU A 745 12.22 -37.68 -25.30
N ILE A 746 12.10 -38.45 -26.36
CA ILE A 746 12.83 -39.69 -26.59
C ILE A 746 13.95 -39.37 -27.59
N VAL A 747 15.18 -39.69 -27.22
CA VAL A 747 16.38 -39.47 -28.03
C VAL A 747 17.01 -40.82 -28.32
N ASP A 748 17.24 -41.12 -29.60
CA ASP A 748 17.81 -42.40 -30.05
C ASP A 748 17.08 -43.62 -29.46
N GLY A 749 15.74 -43.55 -29.45
CA GLY A 749 14.86 -44.60 -28.92
C GLY A 749 14.81 -44.74 -27.40
N LYS A 750 15.53 -43.88 -26.64
CA LYS A 750 15.54 -43.92 -25.18
C LYS A 750 14.85 -42.68 -24.58
N PRO A 751 14.01 -42.83 -23.55
CA PRO A 751 13.48 -41.68 -22.81
C PRO A 751 14.64 -40.85 -22.26
N ALA A 752 14.69 -39.57 -22.65
CA ALA A 752 15.76 -38.66 -22.26
C ALA A 752 15.25 -37.49 -21.41
N VAL A 753 14.00 -37.07 -21.66
CA VAL A 753 13.27 -36.12 -20.83
C VAL A 753 11.85 -36.66 -20.67
N GLU A 754 11.33 -36.66 -19.45
CA GLU A 754 9.95 -37.04 -19.19
C GLU A 754 9.37 -36.20 -18.06
N ASP A 755 8.27 -35.52 -18.37
CA ASP A 755 7.44 -34.87 -17.37
C ASP A 755 5.99 -35.03 -17.80
N TRP A 756 5.39 -36.17 -17.45
CA TRP A 756 4.06 -36.58 -17.90
C TRP A 756 2.98 -36.30 -16.85
N LYS A 757 2.76 -35.03 -16.53
CA LYS A 757 1.78 -34.58 -15.52
C LYS A 757 1.11 -33.27 -15.92
N ASN A 758 -0.06 -33.00 -15.34
CA ASN A 758 -0.75 -31.73 -15.53
C ASN A 758 -0.02 -30.60 -14.81
N GLY A 759 -0.03 -29.41 -15.41
CA GLY A 759 0.43 -28.17 -14.77
C GLY A 759 1.33 -27.32 -15.65
N GLY A 760 1.39 -26.01 -15.36
CA GLY A 760 1.90 -24.97 -16.26
C GLY A 760 3.34 -25.14 -16.80
N LYS A 761 3.70 -24.22 -17.71
CA LYS A 761 4.92 -24.28 -18.53
C LYS A 761 6.17 -24.57 -17.72
N ARG A 762 6.90 -25.59 -18.16
CA ARG A 762 8.16 -26.02 -17.56
C ARG A 762 9.07 -26.61 -18.62
N TYR A 763 10.36 -26.31 -18.54
CA TYR A 763 11.39 -26.84 -19.42
C TYR A 763 12.13 -27.98 -18.73
N ALA A 764 12.40 -29.06 -19.48
CA ALA A 764 13.35 -30.07 -19.08
C ALA A 764 14.22 -30.47 -20.28
N GLY A 765 15.50 -30.71 -20.03
CA GLY A 765 16.50 -30.99 -21.05
C GLY A 765 17.52 -32.03 -20.62
N THR A 766 18.23 -32.57 -21.59
CA THR A 766 19.32 -33.53 -21.43
C THR A 766 20.56 -33.06 -22.20
N LYS A 767 21.73 -33.56 -21.83
CA LYS A 767 22.98 -33.28 -22.55
C LYS A 767 23.29 -34.38 -23.55
N VAL A 768 23.60 -34.01 -24.78
CA VAL A 768 24.00 -34.93 -25.86
C VAL A 768 25.22 -34.39 -26.59
N VAL A 769 26.19 -35.26 -26.88
CA VAL A 769 27.38 -34.86 -27.66
C VAL A 769 27.17 -35.26 -29.10
N LEU A 770 27.27 -34.29 -30.02
CA LEU A 770 27.00 -34.48 -31.44
C LEU A 770 28.17 -33.99 -32.30
N LYS A 771 28.32 -34.59 -33.47
CA LYS A 771 29.20 -34.13 -34.55
C LYS A 771 28.41 -33.30 -35.56
N LYS A 772 29.05 -32.30 -36.17
CA LYS A 772 28.45 -31.49 -37.23
C LYS A 772 27.92 -32.38 -38.36
N GLY A 773 26.65 -32.19 -38.70
CA GLY A 773 25.92 -32.98 -39.69
C GLY A 773 25.36 -34.30 -39.16
N GLN A 774 25.65 -34.69 -37.92
CA GLN A 774 25.05 -35.88 -37.31
C GLN A 774 23.54 -35.69 -37.18
N SER A 775 22.79 -36.66 -37.69
CA SER A 775 21.34 -36.75 -37.58
C SER A 775 20.99 -37.61 -36.36
N LEU A 776 20.38 -36.99 -35.34
CA LEU A 776 19.99 -37.64 -34.10
C LEU A 776 18.49 -37.91 -34.11
N PRO A 777 18.03 -39.18 -34.16
CA PRO A 777 16.61 -39.50 -34.12
C PRO A 777 15.96 -39.03 -32.82
N ILE A 778 14.79 -38.40 -32.93
CA ILE A 778 13.99 -37.94 -31.80
C ILE A 778 12.51 -38.28 -31.96
N THR A 779 11.84 -38.47 -30.83
CA THR A 779 10.37 -38.46 -30.74
C THR A 779 9.97 -37.53 -29.62
N LEU A 780 9.18 -36.51 -29.94
CA LEU A 780 8.59 -35.60 -28.98
C LEU A 780 7.11 -35.91 -28.84
N GLU A 781 6.66 -35.98 -27.61
CA GLU A 781 5.29 -36.31 -27.26
C GLU A 781 4.74 -35.30 -26.27
N TYR A 782 3.46 -35.00 -26.39
CA TYR A 782 2.76 -34.00 -25.59
C TYR A 782 1.30 -34.40 -25.39
N TYR A 783 0.74 -34.04 -24.25
CA TYR A 783 -0.70 -33.96 -24.07
C TYR A 783 -1.09 -32.64 -23.39
N ASN A 784 -2.31 -32.21 -23.67
CA ASN A 784 -2.97 -31.12 -22.99
C ASN A 784 -4.28 -31.64 -22.37
N ALA A 785 -4.47 -31.41 -21.07
CA ALA A 785 -5.71 -31.73 -20.38
C ALA A 785 -6.71 -30.57 -20.50
N THR A 786 -6.29 -29.36 -20.13
CA THR A 786 -7.14 -28.17 -20.06
C THR A 786 -6.37 -26.90 -20.44
N SER A 787 -6.95 -25.71 -20.23
CA SER A 787 -6.38 -24.36 -20.43
C SER A 787 -4.85 -24.21 -20.35
N GLU A 788 -4.31 -23.19 -21.02
CA GLU A 788 -2.89 -23.07 -21.38
C GLU A 788 -2.45 -24.24 -22.26
N ARG A 789 -2.02 -23.94 -23.49
CA ARG A 789 -1.71 -24.96 -24.50
C ARG A 789 -0.44 -24.56 -25.21
N SER A 790 0.68 -25.13 -24.82
CA SER A 790 1.95 -24.80 -25.42
C SER A 790 2.97 -25.91 -25.32
N LEU A 791 3.75 -26.04 -26.39
CA LEU A 791 4.84 -27.00 -26.50
C LEU A 791 5.94 -26.41 -27.36
N ARG A 792 7.18 -26.52 -26.88
CA ARG A 792 8.36 -26.01 -27.59
C ARG A 792 9.49 -27.02 -27.51
N LEU A 793 10.07 -27.38 -28.66
CA LEU A 793 11.31 -28.16 -28.72
C LEU A 793 12.48 -27.19 -28.83
N ALA A 794 13.42 -27.28 -27.90
CA ALA A 794 14.48 -26.29 -27.77
C ALA A 794 15.85 -26.93 -27.53
N TRP A 795 16.90 -26.20 -27.89
CA TRP A 795 18.27 -26.60 -27.61
C TRP A 795 19.17 -25.41 -27.22
N ARG A 796 20.32 -25.72 -26.62
CA ARG A 796 21.49 -24.85 -26.61
C ARG A 796 22.61 -25.53 -27.39
N THR A 797 23.19 -24.83 -28.35
CA THR A 797 24.32 -25.33 -29.13
C THR A 797 25.63 -25.23 -28.34
N PRO A 798 26.69 -25.96 -28.72
CA PRO A 798 28.02 -25.84 -28.13
C PRO A 798 28.52 -24.38 -28.04
N SER A 799 28.37 -23.61 -29.13
CA SER A 799 28.75 -22.18 -29.15
C SER A 799 27.91 -21.34 -28.19
N GLN A 800 26.62 -21.64 -28.03
CA GLN A 800 25.76 -20.95 -27.07
C GLN A 800 26.11 -21.28 -25.62
N LEU A 801 26.41 -22.56 -25.32
CA LEU A 801 26.87 -23.00 -24.01
C LEU A 801 28.24 -22.40 -23.67
N ALA A 802 29.16 -22.33 -24.64
CA ALA A 802 30.46 -21.69 -24.48
C ALA A 802 30.33 -20.17 -24.26
N ALA A 803 29.48 -19.49 -25.03
CA ALA A 803 29.18 -18.07 -24.85
C ALA A 803 28.58 -17.80 -23.48
N GLN A 804 27.67 -18.66 -23.00
CA GLN A 804 27.09 -18.56 -21.66
C GLN A 804 28.13 -18.76 -20.55
N ALA A 805 29.07 -19.70 -20.74
CA ALA A 805 30.18 -19.89 -19.80
C ALA A 805 31.11 -18.66 -19.79
N GLN A 806 31.31 -17.99 -20.93
CA GLN A 806 32.14 -16.78 -21.03
C GLN A 806 31.46 -15.51 -20.50
N THR A 807 30.13 -15.39 -20.57
CA THR A 807 29.38 -14.24 -20.04
C THR A 807 29.14 -14.28 -18.53
N SER A 808 29.59 -15.35 -17.85
CA SER A 808 29.56 -15.49 -16.39
C SER A 808 30.56 -14.60 -15.63
N GLY A 809 30.79 -13.38 -16.11
CA GLY A 809 31.58 -12.36 -15.41
C GLY A 809 31.07 -12.14 -13.98
N LYS A 810 31.96 -11.71 -13.07
CA LYS A 810 31.58 -11.39 -11.68
C LYS A 810 30.37 -10.45 -11.70
N PRO A 811 29.23 -10.84 -11.11
CA PRO A 811 28.03 -10.03 -11.20
C PRO A 811 28.23 -8.68 -10.50
N ASP A 812 27.67 -7.63 -11.08
CA ASP A 812 27.65 -6.31 -10.43
C ASP A 812 26.71 -6.35 -9.23
N THR A 813 27.35 -6.36 -8.07
CA THR A 813 26.78 -6.50 -6.73
C THR A 813 26.83 -5.16 -5.98
N THR A 814 27.06 -4.05 -6.71
CA THR A 814 27.15 -2.71 -6.13
C THR A 814 25.86 -1.92 -6.34
N MET A 815 25.40 -1.23 -5.29
CA MET A 815 24.34 -0.21 -5.38
C MET A 815 24.94 1.18 -5.28
N GLN A 816 24.45 2.10 -6.12
CA GLN A 816 24.76 3.53 -6.03
C GLN A 816 23.64 4.23 -5.28
N THR A 817 23.92 4.82 -4.11
CA THR A 817 22.90 5.51 -3.31
C THR A 817 23.24 6.98 -3.19
N TYR A 818 22.31 7.84 -3.64
CA TYR A 818 22.41 9.26 -3.34
C TYR A 818 22.05 9.52 -1.87
N LEU A 819 22.95 10.16 -1.14
CA LEU A 819 22.76 10.57 0.24
C LEU A 819 22.30 12.03 0.27
N PRO A 820 21.07 12.35 0.73
CA PRO A 820 20.55 13.71 0.72
C PRO A 820 21.46 14.73 1.40
N ALA A 821 21.50 15.96 0.85
CA ALA A 821 22.32 17.04 1.39
C ALA A 821 21.79 17.61 2.72
N GLY A 822 22.59 18.45 3.37
CA GLY A 822 22.22 19.13 4.62
C GLY A 822 22.50 18.34 5.90
N THR A 823 22.99 17.10 5.78
CA THR A 823 23.38 16.27 6.92
C THR A 823 24.43 15.24 6.49
N ASP A 824 25.20 14.72 7.44
CA ASP A 824 26.08 13.57 7.20
C ASP A 824 25.29 12.27 7.43
N TRP A 825 25.80 11.16 6.90
CA TRP A 825 25.15 9.86 6.94
C TRP A 825 26.12 8.80 7.42
N TYR A 826 25.61 7.76 8.08
CA TYR A 826 26.36 6.59 8.48
C TYR A 826 25.83 5.39 7.72
N ASP A 827 26.70 4.56 7.16
CA ASP A 827 26.30 3.22 6.77
C ASP A 827 25.89 2.43 8.02
N PHE A 828 24.67 1.89 8.03
CA PHE A 828 24.15 1.18 9.20
C PHE A 828 24.98 -0.05 9.57
N TRP A 829 25.60 -0.70 8.59
CA TRP A 829 26.28 -1.98 8.77
C TRP A 829 27.73 -1.80 9.20
N THR A 830 28.43 -0.82 8.62
CA THR A 830 29.87 -0.60 8.86
C THR A 830 30.15 0.57 9.79
N HIS A 831 29.13 1.40 10.08
CA HIS A 831 29.26 2.68 10.77
C HIS A 831 30.21 3.68 10.07
N GLU A 832 30.50 3.48 8.79
CA GLU A 832 31.26 4.44 8.00
C GLU A 832 30.44 5.71 7.78
N ARG A 833 31.05 6.87 8.08
CA ARG A 833 30.43 8.18 7.90
C ARG A 833 30.73 8.75 6.50
N PHE A 834 29.69 9.24 5.85
CA PHE A 834 29.70 9.89 4.55
C PHE A 834 29.12 11.31 4.63
N LYS A 835 29.53 12.17 3.70
CA LYS A 835 28.94 13.49 3.51
C LYS A 835 27.63 13.39 2.71
N GLY A 836 26.60 14.10 3.15
CA GLY A 836 25.40 14.30 2.35
C GLY A 836 25.68 15.11 1.09
N GLY A 837 24.78 15.02 0.12
CA GLY A 837 24.94 15.64 -1.20
C GLY A 837 25.82 14.84 -2.16
N THR A 838 26.18 13.61 -1.82
CA THR A 838 27.05 12.73 -2.61
C THR A 838 26.38 11.39 -2.90
N THR A 839 26.82 10.72 -3.96
CA THR A 839 26.44 9.34 -4.26
C THR A 839 27.54 8.39 -3.79
N VAL A 840 27.16 7.35 -3.06
CA VAL A 840 28.08 6.35 -2.52
C VAL A 840 27.81 4.98 -3.13
N ALA A 841 28.89 4.23 -3.35
CA ALA A 841 28.86 2.86 -3.86
C ALA A 841 28.94 1.89 -2.68
N ARG A 842 28.04 0.89 -2.64
CA ARG A 842 28.04 -0.15 -1.62
C ARG A 842 27.91 -1.53 -2.25
N ASP A 843 28.84 -2.42 -1.92
CA ASP A 843 28.71 -3.86 -2.19
C ASP A 843 27.62 -4.46 -1.29
N VAL A 844 26.70 -5.22 -1.88
CA VAL A 844 25.48 -5.68 -1.20
C VAL A 844 25.34 -7.21 -1.29
N PRO A 845 26.00 -7.99 -0.41
CA PRO A 845 25.73 -9.43 -0.28
C PRO A 845 24.25 -9.71 -0.01
N LEU A 846 23.81 -10.96 -0.17
CA LEU A 846 22.38 -11.30 -0.14
C LEU A 846 21.67 -10.86 1.16
N ASP A 847 22.37 -10.85 2.29
CA ASP A 847 21.89 -10.47 3.62
C ASP A 847 22.08 -8.98 3.97
N VAL A 848 22.63 -8.18 3.05
CA VAL A 848 22.90 -6.74 3.22
C VAL A 848 22.24 -5.94 2.11
N PHE A 849 21.65 -4.80 2.45
CA PHE A 849 21.14 -3.82 1.49
C PHE A 849 21.55 -2.40 1.91
N PRO A 850 21.54 -1.41 1.01
CA PRO A 850 21.89 -0.04 1.36
C PRO A 850 20.92 0.55 2.39
N LEU A 851 21.46 0.80 3.57
CA LEU A 851 20.74 1.37 4.71
C LEU A 851 21.65 2.37 5.38
N TYR A 852 21.24 3.64 5.40
CA TYR A 852 22.03 4.72 5.96
C TYR A 852 21.27 5.41 7.09
N VAL A 853 22.01 5.84 8.11
CA VAL A 853 21.46 6.52 9.29
C VAL A 853 21.93 7.96 9.33
N ARG A 854 20.99 8.88 9.49
CA ARG A 854 21.27 10.32 9.56
C ARG A 854 22.14 10.67 10.77
N ALA A 855 23.12 11.55 10.61
CA ALA A 855 23.87 12.12 11.73
C ALA A 855 22.93 12.89 12.67
N GLY A 856 23.10 12.71 13.98
CA GLY A 856 22.20 13.17 15.03
C GLY A 856 21.06 12.21 15.34
N ALA A 857 20.90 11.10 14.60
CA ALA A 857 19.88 10.12 14.93
C ALA A 857 20.13 9.47 16.31
N ILE A 858 19.04 9.31 17.06
CA ILE A 858 19.00 8.49 18.28
C ILE A 858 18.02 7.35 17.99
N VAL A 859 18.53 6.12 17.95
CA VAL A 859 17.76 4.93 17.58
C VAL A 859 17.67 3.99 18.79
N PRO A 860 16.49 3.93 19.46
CA PRO A 860 16.23 2.92 20.48
C PRO A 860 16.00 1.55 19.83
N MET A 861 16.81 0.58 20.21
CA MET A 861 16.70 -0.81 19.79
C MET A 861 16.36 -1.69 20.99
N GLY A 862 15.40 -2.60 20.80
CA GLY A 862 14.95 -3.57 21.80
C GLY A 862 15.88 -4.77 21.91
N PRO A 863 15.53 -5.76 22.75
CA PRO A 863 16.20 -7.05 22.79
C PRO A 863 15.94 -7.91 21.54
N VAL A 864 16.69 -9.00 21.38
CA VAL A 864 16.32 -10.10 20.47
C VAL A 864 15.11 -10.84 21.07
N VAL A 865 14.00 -10.95 20.35
CA VAL A 865 12.75 -11.56 20.85
C VAL A 865 12.06 -12.39 19.77
N GLN A 866 11.14 -13.25 20.17
CA GLN A 866 10.32 -14.13 19.33
C GLN A 866 8.94 -13.54 18.97
N TYR A 867 8.47 -12.56 19.75
CA TYR A 867 7.23 -11.80 19.52
C TYR A 867 7.35 -10.42 20.20
N ALA A 868 6.56 -9.43 19.76
CA ALA A 868 6.81 -8.02 20.06
C ALA A 868 6.71 -7.62 21.55
N THR A 869 6.06 -8.46 22.37
CA THR A 869 5.78 -8.22 23.80
C THR A 869 6.49 -9.19 24.74
N GLU A 870 7.42 -10.02 24.26
CA GLU A 870 8.05 -11.11 25.03
C GLU A 870 8.80 -10.63 26.29
N ARG A 871 9.64 -9.60 26.16
CA ARG A 871 10.52 -9.13 27.24
C ARG A 871 10.37 -7.62 27.47
N PRO A 872 9.26 -7.18 28.07
CA PRO A 872 8.93 -5.77 28.19
C PRO A 872 9.94 -4.99 29.05
N ASP A 873 10.60 -5.64 30.01
CA ASP A 873 11.57 -5.07 30.97
C ASP A 873 13.04 -5.15 30.53
N ALA A 874 13.31 -5.80 29.39
CA ALA A 874 14.66 -5.98 28.88
C ALA A 874 15.39 -4.64 28.63
N PRO A 875 16.73 -4.62 28.68
CA PRO A 875 17.50 -3.43 28.36
C PRO A 875 17.19 -2.91 26.95
N TYR A 876 17.12 -1.59 26.81
CA TYR A 876 17.16 -0.96 25.49
C TYR A 876 18.60 -0.58 25.15
N GLU A 877 18.99 -0.84 23.92
CA GLU A 877 20.19 -0.28 23.32
C GLU A 877 19.82 1.06 22.69
N ILE A 878 20.49 2.13 23.10
CA ILE A 878 20.25 3.48 22.58
C ILE A 878 21.45 3.85 21.71
N ARG A 879 21.31 3.69 20.39
CA ARG A 879 22.35 4.08 19.43
C ARG A 879 22.26 5.58 19.16
N VAL A 880 23.35 6.29 19.40
CA VAL A 880 23.52 7.69 19.06
C VAL A 880 24.51 7.78 17.90
N TYR A 881 24.05 8.30 16.76
CA TYR A 881 24.87 8.53 15.58
C TYR A 881 25.39 9.96 15.61
N PRO A 882 26.65 10.21 16.00
CA PRO A 882 27.13 11.57 16.25
C PRO A 882 27.29 12.41 14.98
N GLY A 883 27.62 13.70 15.13
CA GLY A 883 27.89 14.62 14.02
C GLY A 883 26.83 15.69 13.80
N ALA A 884 25.73 15.64 14.54
CA ALA A 884 24.71 16.68 14.66
C ALA A 884 23.92 16.48 15.96
N ASP A 885 23.23 17.52 16.42
CA ASP A 885 22.29 17.40 17.54
C ASP A 885 21.09 16.52 17.15
N GLY A 886 20.49 15.88 18.15
CA GLY A 886 19.47 14.87 17.95
C GLY A 886 18.40 14.89 19.03
N LYS A 887 17.15 14.58 18.65
CA LYS A 887 16.08 14.31 19.61
C LYS A 887 15.22 13.15 19.16
N PHE A 888 14.90 12.27 20.10
CA PHE A 888 13.93 11.19 19.91
C PHE A 888 13.07 11.05 21.17
N THR A 889 11.75 10.89 21.01
CA THR A 889 10.86 10.62 22.14
C THR A 889 10.50 9.15 22.14
N VAL A 890 10.87 8.44 23.20
CA VAL A 890 10.40 7.06 23.40
C VAL A 890 8.95 7.11 23.88
N TYR A 891 8.09 6.28 23.30
CA TYR A 891 6.69 6.12 23.69
C TYR A 891 6.42 4.66 24.06
N GLU A 892 5.72 4.46 25.17
CA GLU A 892 5.30 3.16 25.68
C GLU A 892 3.87 3.24 26.21
N ASP A 893 3.07 2.22 26.00
CA ASP A 893 1.74 2.06 26.58
C ASP A 893 1.45 0.57 26.87
N ASP A 894 0.20 0.21 27.13
CA ASP A 894 -0.19 -1.18 27.45
C ASP A 894 -0.17 -2.14 26.24
N ASN A 895 0.15 -1.64 25.05
CA ASN A 895 0.29 -2.33 23.77
C ASN A 895 -1.01 -2.78 23.09
N GLU A 896 -2.14 -2.83 23.81
CA GLU A 896 -3.31 -3.63 23.42
C GLU A 896 -4.60 -2.83 23.43
N THR A 897 -4.74 -1.82 24.30
CA THR A 897 -6.03 -1.15 24.53
C THR A 897 -6.03 0.31 24.09
N TYR A 898 -7.22 0.88 23.96
CA TYR A 898 -7.42 2.30 23.70
C TYR A 898 -7.23 3.20 24.93
N ASP A 899 -6.72 2.68 26.06
CA ASP A 899 -6.49 3.51 27.25
C ASP A 899 -5.47 4.64 27.03
N TYR A 900 -4.64 4.57 25.98
CA TYR A 900 -3.79 5.70 25.56
C TYR A 900 -4.61 6.96 25.25
N GLU A 901 -5.85 6.84 24.75
CA GLU A 901 -6.77 7.98 24.51
C GLU A 901 -7.16 8.68 25.82
N LYS A 902 -7.08 7.97 26.94
CA LYS A 902 -7.31 8.48 28.31
C LYS A 902 -6.01 8.93 28.99
N GLY A 903 -4.94 9.12 28.21
CA GLY A 903 -3.62 9.50 28.70
C GLY A 903 -2.85 8.37 29.39
N LYS A 904 -3.25 7.10 29.23
CA LYS A 904 -2.54 5.94 29.81
C LYS A 904 -1.41 5.47 28.89
N TYR A 905 -0.40 6.30 28.77
CA TYR A 905 0.87 6.00 28.12
C TYR A 905 1.99 6.72 28.87
N ALA A 906 3.23 6.40 28.56
CA ALA A 906 4.40 7.08 29.07
C ALA A 906 5.33 7.52 27.93
N THR A 907 5.95 8.68 28.09
CA THR A 907 7.00 9.16 27.19
C THR A 907 8.21 9.67 27.95
N TYR A 908 9.38 9.61 27.31
CA TYR A 908 10.57 10.33 27.76
C TYR A 908 11.42 10.72 26.55
N ASP A 909 12.01 11.92 26.63
CA ASP A 909 12.83 12.47 25.57
C ASP A 909 14.28 12.01 25.73
N LEU A 910 14.91 11.62 24.62
CA LEU A 910 16.34 11.45 24.47
C LEU A 910 16.85 12.62 23.64
N ALA A 911 17.80 13.39 24.15
CA ALA A 911 18.36 14.56 23.48
C ALA A 911 19.88 14.48 23.47
N TRP A 912 20.47 14.42 22.28
CA TRP A 912 21.91 14.43 22.05
C TRP A 912 22.37 15.83 21.72
N ASN A 913 23.35 16.33 22.47
CA ASN A 913 24.14 17.49 22.12
C ASN A 913 25.51 17.02 21.62
N ASP A 914 25.79 17.23 20.35
CA ASP A 914 27.00 16.69 19.71
C ASP A 914 28.26 17.43 20.13
N ALA A 915 28.18 18.76 20.24
CA ALA A 915 29.32 19.59 20.65
C ALA A 915 29.78 19.27 22.08
N ALA A 916 28.84 19.08 23.01
CA ALA A 916 29.10 18.73 24.40
C ALA A 916 29.27 17.21 24.62
N ARG A 917 29.06 16.39 23.58
CA ARG A 917 29.07 14.92 23.63
C ARG A 917 28.21 14.38 24.77
N THR A 918 27.00 14.91 24.92
CA THR A 918 26.15 14.65 26.08
C THR A 918 24.77 14.17 25.64
N LEU A 919 24.36 13.02 26.15
CA LEU A 919 22.98 12.51 26.03
C LEU A 919 22.19 12.88 27.29
N THR A 920 21.11 13.62 27.11
CA THR A 920 20.13 13.90 28.17
C THR A 920 18.93 12.98 28.00
N ILE A 921 18.56 12.29 29.08
CA ILE A 921 17.35 11.49 29.18
C ILE A 921 16.38 12.31 30.03
N GLY A 922 15.25 12.72 29.46
CA GLY A 922 14.24 13.53 30.11
C GLY A 922 13.52 12.79 31.24
N ALA A 923 12.79 13.54 32.07
CA ALA A 923 11.87 12.95 33.04
C ALA A 923 10.75 12.21 32.32
N ARG A 924 10.36 11.03 32.81
CA ARG A 924 9.24 10.27 32.28
C ARG A 924 7.94 11.02 32.56
N LYS A 925 7.12 11.16 31.53
CA LYS A 925 5.79 11.79 31.58
C LYS A 925 4.73 10.70 31.37
N GLY A 926 3.68 10.71 32.17
CA GLY A 926 2.59 9.73 32.05
C GLY A 926 2.89 8.38 32.72
N THR A 927 1.86 7.53 32.75
CA THR A 927 1.90 6.20 33.35
C THR A 927 0.80 5.31 32.78
N PHE A 928 0.99 4.00 32.81
CA PHE A 928 0.00 3.01 32.40
C PHE A 928 0.18 1.71 33.19
N LYS A 929 -0.79 0.80 33.11
CA LYS A 929 -0.73 -0.50 33.79
C LYS A 929 0.33 -1.38 33.13
N GLY A 930 1.30 -1.87 33.90
CA GLY A 930 2.41 -2.67 33.38
C GLY A 930 3.62 -1.86 32.92
N LEU A 931 3.64 -0.54 33.18
CA LEU A 931 4.81 0.29 32.96
C LEU A 931 6.04 -0.27 33.70
N VAL A 932 7.14 -0.45 32.96
CA VAL A 932 8.43 -0.85 33.53
C VAL A 932 8.97 0.29 34.40
N GLY A 933 8.99 0.08 35.71
CA GLY A 933 9.38 1.11 36.68
C GLY A 933 10.82 1.59 36.48
N THR A 934 11.73 0.64 36.24
CA THR A 934 13.16 0.87 36.01
C THR A 934 13.64 0.08 34.80
N ARG A 935 14.37 0.71 33.89
CA ARG A 935 14.94 0.08 32.69
C ARG A 935 16.43 0.34 32.57
N LYS A 936 17.21 -0.68 32.22
CA LYS A 936 18.61 -0.49 31.83
C LYS A 936 18.69 0.07 30.41
N LEU A 937 19.41 1.17 30.22
CA LEU A 937 19.70 1.75 28.91
C LEU A 937 21.18 1.56 28.61
N ASN A 938 21.48 0.78 27.58
CA ASN A 938 22.82 0.56 27.06
C ASN A 938 23.06 1.60 25.97
N VAL A 939 23.71 2.71 26.30
CA VAL A 939 23.97 3.79 25.36
C VAL A 939 25.22 3.45 24.55
N VAL A 940 25.08 3.50 23.23
CA VAL A 940 26.11 3.22 22.25
C VAL A 940 26.33 4.48 21.44
N VAL A 941 27.50 5.11 21.60
CA VAL A 941 27.92 6.17 20.68
C VAL A 941 28.56 5.47 19.50
N VAL A 942 27.92 5.58 18.33
CA VAL A 942 28.27 4.81 17.15
C VAL A 942 29.65 5.23 16.60
N GLY A 943 30.50 4.23 16.36
CA GLY A 943 31.83 4.33 15.77
C GLY A 943 32.19 3.07 14.98
N ARG A 944 33.27 3.12 14.20
CA ARG A 944 33.72 1.97 13.38
C ARG A 944 34.17 0.77 14.22
N ASP A 945 34.67 1.02 15.42
CA ASP A 945 35.17 0.03 16.39
C ASP A 945 34.07 -0.79 17.06
N ASN A 946 32.84 -0.27 17.09
CA ASN A 946 31.65 -0.94 17.63
C ASN A 946 30.61 -1.26 16.55
N ALA A 947 31.05 -1.42 15.30
CA ALA A 947 30.20 -1.80 14.17
C ALA A 947 29.52 -3.15 14.39
N THR A 948 28.25 -3.09 14.80
CA THR A 948 27.37 -4.24 14.94
C THR A 948 26.01 -3.85 14.35
N ALA A 949 25.58 -4.52 13.29
CA ALA A 949 24.32 -4.22 12.63
C ALA A 949 23.12 -4.63 13.51
N ILE A 950 22.77 -5.91 13.48
CA ILE A 950 21.56 -6.45 14.13
C ILE A 950 21.84 -6.90 15.57
N GLU A 951 23.03 -7.43 15.83
CA GLU A 951 23.42 -7.85 17.19
C GLU A 951 23.61 -6.65 18.12
N PRO A 952 23.44 -6.83 19.45
CA PRO A 952 23.67 -5.75 20.38
C PRO A 952 25.13 -5.27 20.37
N ALA A 953 25.34 -3.96 20.23
CA ALA A 953 26.68 -3.40 20.32
C ALA A 953 27.18 -3.40 21.78
N GLY A 954 28.50 -3.39 21.95
CA GLY A 954 29.12 -3.07 23.24
C GLY A 954 28.70 -1.67 23.69
N ALA A 955 28.06 -1.57 24.86
CA ALA A 955 27.61 -0.29 25.40
C ALA A 955 28.82 0.61 25.71
N THR A 956 28.82 1.84 25.20
CA THR A 956 29.79 2.85 25.62
C THR A 956 29.58 3.20 27.10
N LYS A 957 28.32 3.35 27.51
CA LYS A 957 27.91 3.46 28.92
C LYS A 957 26.56 2.78 29.13
N SER A 958 26.39 2.10 30.26
CA SER A 958 25.09 1.60 30.72
C SER A 958 24.58 2.44 31.87
N VAL A 959 23.30 2.80 31.85
CA VAL A 959 22.62 3.49 32.95
C VAL A 959 21.33 2.78 33.33
N THR A 960 20.92 2.96 34.58
CA THR A 960 19.63 2.51 35.09
C THR A 960 18.69 3.70 35.15
N TYR A 961 17.67 3.70 34.29
CA TYR A 961 16.67 4.78 34.21
C TYR A 961 15.42 4.42 34.99
N ALA A 962 15.11 5.20 36.03
CA ALA A 962 13.94 5.03 36.89
C ALA A 962 12.88 6.14 36.70
N GLY A 963 12.86 6.79 35.53
CA GLY A 963 11.94 7.89 35.21
C GLY A 963 12.40 9.29 35.62
N LYS A 964 13.52 9.42 36.34
CA LYS A 964 14.13 10.71 36.69
C LYS A 964 15.08 11.17 35.58
N PRO A 965 15.20 12.49 35.33
CA PRO A 965 16.08 12.99 34.29
C PRO A 965 17.55 12.64 34.59
N LEU A 966 18.31 12.29 33.55
CA LEU A 966 19.73 11.95 33.62
C LEU A 966 20.49 12.70 32.52
N SER A 967 21.75 13.03 32.79
CA SER A 967 22.67 13.58 31.78
C SER A 967 23.94 12.74 31.77
N ILE A 968 24.33 12.27 30.58
CA ILE A 968 25.43 11.32 30.40
C ILE A 968 26.41 11.94 29.41
N LYS A 969 27.60 12.31 29.89
CA LYS A 969 28.70 12.82 29.08
C LYS A 969 29.55 11.68 28.53
N PHE A 970 30.02 11.76 27.29
CA PHE A 970 30.82 10.75 26.60
C PHE A 970 32.22 11.26 26.25
#